data_AF-A0A4V3WYV6-F1
#
_entry.id   AF-A0A4V3WYV6-F1
#
_cell.length_a   1.000
_cell.length_b   1.000
_cell.length_c   1.000
_cell.angle_alpha   90.00
_cell.angle_beta   90.00
_cell.angle_gamma   90.00
#
_symmetry.space_group_name_H-M   'P 1'
#
loop_
_entity.id
_entity.type
_entity.pdbx_description
1 polymer ?
#
loop_
_entity_poly.entity_id
_entity_poly.type
_entity_poly.pdbx_seq_one_letter_code
_entity_poly.pdbx_strand_id
1 'polypeptide(L)'
;MMFDIVEEKRNEYATPEHFLMSLCHQMQFRKAIKDCGGKMIRLMNNIQAYLNILDKIPEGEDTTNAISAQLKQMLEMASTSAINAAKNIIEVPHVIKALLELPESHARYLLLNEVDGDEATLMCNIVDNYNTADSYLMQDDFMDDDWLESEELPDNDGMQWKRFVVCMNDNTEQRNPLVGRETELENTIRVLCRKDKNNVLHIGEPGVGKTALVYGLAALINKGDVPDSLKDSKIYQLEIGTLLAGTQFRGDFEKRLKLIMDGISREENPIIYIDEIHGLVGAGATGEGAMDASNMLKPYLETGKIRFIGSTTYDEYKRHFAKSKGLVRRFRQIDIPEPSIQETISIISKLKGNYENFHGVILPDKTIEFAVTSAARHLSDRFLPDKAIDLIDEAGAYRRIHPLPSGEQTVDVDLIAEVLSKICKVDSISIKEDDTSRLESLEPRILSKIFGQDKAVKSVTEAVQMSKAGLTEDSKPLASLLFVGPTGVGKTEVARVLAQELGIELIRFDMSEFAEKHAVAKLIGSPAGYVGYEDGGQLTDAIRKSPNCVLLLDEIEKAHPDIYNILLQVMDYARLTDNKGNHADFRNVILIMTSNAGAQYASQAKVGFGNTTSSGEAMMRQVKRSFKPEFINRLSATIVFNDMTRDMASRILDKKLDMLRRQLSNKNVELILSDEAHQYLLSEGFTPEYGAREIDRVITNRLKPILMREILFGELREGGKAEIILSDNGLMMKQNIK
;
A
#
# COMPACT_ATOMS: atom_id res chain seq x y z
N MET A 1 -27.11 -42.94 15.32
CA MET A 1 -27.74 -42.16 16.40
C MET A 1 -29.17 -41.75 16.10
N MET A 2 -29.48 -40.90 15.10
CA MET A 2 -30.89 -40.55 14.81
C MET A 2 -31.75 -41.78 14.49
N PHE A 3 -31.31 -42.65 13.57
CA PHE A 3 -32.04 -43.87 13.22
C PHE A 3 -32.13 -44.86 14.40
N ASP A 4 -31.09 -44.93 15.23
CA ASP A 4 -31.07 -45.74 16.44
C ASP A 4 -32.21 -45.32 17.41
N ILE A 5 -32.44 -44.01 17.56
CA ILE A 5 -33.56 -43.47 18.36
C ILE A 5 -34.91 -43.83 17.73
N VAL A 6 -35.03 -43.79 16.40
CA VAL A 6 -36.26 -44.18 15.68
C VAL A 6 -36.56 -45.67 15.92
N GLU A 7 -35.56 -46.52 15.82
CA GLU A 7 -35.67 -47.97 16.06
C GLU A 7 -36.03 -48.28 17.53
N GLU A 8 -35.37 -47.63 18.49
CA GLU A 8 -35.64 -47.80 19.92
C GLU A 8 -37.10 -47.45 20.27
N LYS A 9 -37.62 -46.36 19.70
CA LYS A 9 -39.00 -45.89 19.94
C LYS A 9 -40.03 -46.58 19.04
N ARG A 10 -39.59 -47.38 18.08
CA ARG A 10 -40.37 -47.99 16.99
C ARG A 10 -41.24 -46.96 16.24
N ASN A 11 -40.77 -45.73 16.04
CA ASN A 11 -41.56 -44.72 15.33
C ASN A 11 -41.59 -45.02 13.81
N GLU A 12 -42.73 -44.79 13.16
CA GLU A 12 -42.93 -45.13 11.73
C GLU A 12 -41.99 -44.37 10.79
N TYR A 13 -41.65 -43.12 11.13
CA TYR A 13 -40.77 -42.27 10.34
C TYR A 13 -39.72 -41.56 11.21
N ALA A 14 -38.52 -41.37 10.65
CA ALA A 14 -37.55 -40.42 11.18
C ALA A 14 -38.02 -38.98 10.93
N THR A 15 -38.08 -38.17 11.99
CA THR A 15 -38.60 -36.79 11.94
C THR A 15 -37.54 -35.75 12.38
N PRO A 16 -37.75 -34.44 12.16
CA PRO A 16 -36.83 -33.41 12.67
C PRO A 16 -36.58 -33.48 14.19
N GLU A 17 -37.56 -33.96 14.97
CA GLU A 17 -37.44 -34.14 16.42
C GLU A 17 -36.45 -35.25 16.79
N HIS A 18 -36.39 -36.33 16.00
CA HIS A 18 -35.38 -37.38 16.16
C HIS A 18 -33.98 -36.83 15.88
N PHE A 19 -33.86 -35.97 14.87
CA PHE A 19 -32.59 -35.29 14.56
C PHE A 19 -32.19 -34.34 15.71
N LEU A 20 -33.13 -33.52 16.19
CA LEU A 20 -32.91 -32.62 17.31
C LEU A 20 -32.51 -33.39 18.59
N MET A 21 -33.15 -34.53 18.87
CA MET A 21 -32.75 -35.42 19.96
C MET A 21 -31.31 -35.91 19.79
N SER A 22 -30.90 -36.28 18.57
CA SER A 22 -29.52 -36.72 18.33
C SER A 22 -28.50 -35.60 18.57
N LEU A 23 -28.83 -34.35 18.24
CA LEU A 23 -27.98 -33.19 18.54
C LEU A 23 -27.87 -32.94 20.05
N CYS A 24 -28.88 -33.31 20.83
CA CYS A 24 -28.86 -33.19 22.29
C CYS A 24 -27.72 -33.98 22.94
N HIS A 25 -27.09 -34.94 22.24
CA HIS A 25 -25.92 -35.68 22.71
C HIS A 25 -24.58 -35.02 22.36
N GLN A 26 -24.56 -34.01 21.48
CA GLN A 26 -23.33 -33.34 21.09
C GLN A 26 -22.97 -32.24 22.11
N MET A 27 -21.74 -32.30 22.64
CA MET A 27 -21.25 -31.34 23.64
C MET A 27 -21.36 -29.89 23.16
N GLN A 28 -21.06 -29.65 21.88
CA GLN A 28 -21.13 -28.34 21.24
C GLN A 28 -22.56 -27.80 21.21
N PHE A 29 -23.54 -28.66 20.91
CA PHE A 29 -24.96 -28.29 20.94
C PHE A 29 -25.41 -27.96 22.37
N ARG A 30 -25.06 -28.82 23.34
CA ARG A 30 -25.41 -28.60 24.76
C ARG A 30 -24.90 -27.26 25.26
N LYS A 31 -23.65 -26.93 24.92
CA LYS A 31 -23.02 -25.68 25.28
C LYS A 31 -23.74 -24.49 24.63
N ALA A 32 -24.04 -24.56 23.34
CA ALA A 32 -24.77 -23.50 22.65
C ALA A 32 -26.17 -23.25 23.25
N ILE A 33 -26.91 -24.30 23.64
CA ILE A 33 -28.21 -24.17 24.32
C ILE A 33 -28.05 -23.52 25.70
N LYS A 34 -27.04 -23.94 26.48
CA LYS A 34 -26.73 -23.37 27.79
C LYS A 34 -26.33 -21.89 27.70
N ASP A 35 -25.52 -21.53 26.70
CA ASP A 35 -25.11 -20.14 26.43
C ASP A 35 -26.31 -19.25 26.07
N CYS A 36 -27.41 -19.84 25.59
CA CYS A 36 -28.70 -19.18 25.35
C CYS A 36 -29.64 -19.21 26.57
N GLY A 37 -29.19 -19.62 27.75
CA GLY A 37 -30.01 -19.74 28.97
C GLY A 37 -30.86 -21.00 29.06
N GLY A 38 -30.80 -21.90 28.08
CA GLY A 38 -31.66 -23.07 28.01
C GLY A 38 -31.24 -24.24 28.90
N LYS A 39 -32.21 -25.05 29.33
CA LYS A 39 -32.00 -26.23 30.19
C LYS A 39 -32.07 -27.50 29.37
N MET A 40 -30.90 -28.11 29.15
CA MET A 40 -30.74 -29.28 28.29
C MET A 40 -31.64 -30.47 28.66
N ILE A 41 -31.75 -30.78 29.96
CA ILE A 41 -32.57 -31.88 30.47
C ILE A 41 -34.04 -31.66 30.14
N ARG A 42 -34.52 -30.41 30.24
CA ARG A 42 -35.91 -30.07 29.95
C ARG A 42 -36.21 -30.22 28.45
N LEU A 43 -35.31 -29.74 27.59
CA LEU A 43 -35.42 -29.94 26.13
C LEU A 43 -35.48 -31.42 25.77
N MET A 44 -34.54 -32.23 26.28
CA MET A 44 -34.53 -33.68 26.03
C MET A 44 -35.84 -34.34 26.50
N ASN A 45 -36.32 -34.02 27.70
CA ASN A 45 -37.58 -34.57 28.21
C ASN A 45 -38.78 -34.18 27.34
N ASN A 46 -38.83 -32.94 26.87
CA ASN A 46 -39.93 -32.47 26.02
C ASN A 46 -39.90 -33.12 24.64
N ILE A 47 -38.71 -33.27 24.03
CA ILE A 47 -38.56 -33.99 22.76
C ILE A 47 -38.95 -35.45 22.97
N GLN A 48 -38.48 -36.10 24.04
CA GLN A 48 -38.79 -37.50 24.34
C GLN A 48 -40.29 -37.73 24.53
N ALA A 49 -40.97 -36.83 25.24
CA ALA A 49 -42.42 -36.88 25.42
C ALA A 49 -43.15 -36.79 24.08
N TYR A 50 -42.67 -35.96 23.15
CA TYR A 50 -43.23 -35.84 21.81
C TYR A 50 -42.97 -37.09 20.95
N LEU A 51 -41.75 -37.64 20.97
CA LEU A 51 -41.45 -38.86 20.21
C LEU A 51 -42.31 -40.06 20.65
N ASN A 52 -42.67 -40.12 21.94
CA ASN A 52 -43.51 -41.19 22.47
C ASN A 52 -44.96 -41.19 21.98
N ILE A 53 -45.46 -40.04 21.48
CA ILE A 53 -46.84 -39.90 20.96
C ILE A 53 -46.93 -40.07 19.44
N LEU A 54 -45.80 -40.15 18.73
CA LEU A 54 -45.78 -40.43 17.30
C LEU A 54 -46.22 -41.86 17.01
N ASP A 55 -46.79 -42.09 15.83
CA ASP A 55 -47.24 -43.40 15.38
C ASP A 55 -46.09 -44.42 15.39
N LYS A 56 -46.40 -45.64 15.84
CA LYS A 56 -45.45 -46.71 16.06
C LYS A 56 -45.70 -47.89 15.13
N ILE A 57 -44.62 -48.52 14.68
CA ILE A 57 -44.66 -49.75 13.90
C ILE A 57 -45.10 -50.91 14.82
N PRO A 58 -46.17 -51.65 14.47
CA PRO A 58 -46.68 -52.78 15.25
C PRO A 58 -45.59 -53.81 15.59
N GLU A 59 -45.71 -54.47 16.74
CA GLU A 59 -44.77 -55.52 17.14
C GLU A 59 -44.76 -56.69 16.13
N GLY A 60 -43.57 -57.06 15.65
CA GLY A 60 -43.37 -58.15 14.68
C GLY A 60 -43.14 -57.70 13.23
N GLU A 61 -43.28 -56.41 12.92
CA GLU A 61 -42.84 -55.82 11.65
C GLU A 61 -41.45 -55.19 11.78
N ASP A 62 -40.67 -55.28 10.70
CA ASP A 62 -39.33 -54.68 10.59
C ASP A 62 -39.42 -53.15 10.53
N THR A 63 -38.55 -52.47 11.27
CA THR A 63 -38.43 -51.01 11.23
C THR A 63 -37.86 -50.56 9.88
N THR A 64 -38.52 -49.59 9.24
CA THR A 64 -38.02 -48.98 8.00
C THR A 64 -37.30 -47.66 8.31
N ASN A 65 -36.16 -47.38 7.65
CA ASN A 65 -35.45 -46.10 7.74
C ASN A 65 -36.11 -44.98 6.90
N ALA A 66 -37.44 -44.95 6.86
CA ALA A 66 -38.19 -43.94 6.12
C ALA A 66 -38.09 -42.58 6.84
N ILE A 67 -37.84 -41.52 6.08
CA ILE A 67 -37.81 -40.15 6.61
C ILE A 67 -39.15 -39.45 6.36
N SER A 68 -39.58 -38.59 7.28
CA SER A 68 -40.79 -37.81 7.12
C SER A 68 -40.62 -36.73 6.04
N ALA A 69 -41.73 -36.26 5.48
CA ALA A 69 -41.71 -35.17 4.49
C ALA A 69 -41.06 -33.90 5.06
N GLN A 70 -41.30 -33.59 6.33
CA GLN A 70 -40.73 -32.42 7.00
C GLN A 70 -39.22 -32.56 7.25
N LEU A 71 -38.74 -33.78 7.57
CA LEU A 71 -37.30 -34.05 7.67
C LEU A 71 -36.62 -33.95 6.30
N LYS A 72 -37.26 -34.46 5.24
CA LYS A 72 -36.76 -34.31 3.87
C LYS A 72 -36.62 -32.83 3.48
N GLN A 73 -37.65 -32.03 3.75
CA GLN A 73 -37.63 -30.58 3.49
C GLN A 73 -36.50 -29.88 4.26
N MET A 74 -36.29 -30.24 5.54
CA MET A 74 -35.19 -29.71 6.35
C MET A 74 -33.82 -29.96 5.72
N LEU A 75 -33.57 -31.18 5.24
CA LEU A 75 -32.30 -31.55 4.62
C LEU A 75 -32.08 -30.84 3.26
N GLU A 76 -33.13 -30.67 2.46
CA GLU A 76 -33.07 -29.91 1.20
C GLU A 76 -32.75 -28.41 1.45
N MET A 77 -33.34 -27.81 2.48
CA MET A 77 -33.06 -26.43 2.90
C MET A 77 -31.64 -26.29 3.46
N ALA A 78 -31.18 -27.24 4.28
CA ALA A 78 -29.82 -27.26 4.81
C ALA A 78 -28.78 -27.38 3.68
N SER A 79 -29.04 -28.22 2.68
CA SER A 79 -28.19 -28.34 1.48
C SER A 79 -28.12 -27.02 0.71
N THR A 80 -29.25 -26.34 0.52
CA THR A 80 -29.30 -25.03 -0.15
C THR A 80 -28.51 -23.98 0.63
N SER A 81 -28.62 -24.00 1.97
CA SER A 81 -27.87 -23.12 2.85
C SER A 81 -26.35 -23.33 2.75
N ALA A 82 -25.89 -24.59 2.69
CA ALA A 82 -24.47 -24.91 2.52
C ALA A 82 -23.92 -24.45 1.15
N ILE A 83 -24.69 -24.65 0.07
CA ILE A 83 -24.33 -24.18 -1.28
C ILE A 83 -24.18 -22.64 -1.31
N ASN A 84 -25.13 -21.93 -0.69
CA ASN A 84 -25.09 -20.46 -0.61
C ASN A 84 -23.90 -19.95 0.22
N ALA A 85 -23.43 -20.74 1.19
CA ALA A 85 -22.23 -20.49 1.97
C ALA A 85 -20.92 -20.94 1.27
N ALA A 86 -21.00 -21.40 0.02
CA ALA A 86 -19.89 -21.97 -0.76
C ALA A 86 -19.18 -23.15 -0.05
N LYS A 87 -19.92 -23.92 0.76
CA LYS A 87 -19.41 -25.11 1.46
C LYS A 87 -19.84 -26.39 0.73
N ASN A 88 -18.91 -27.35 0.66
CA ASN A 88 -19.14 -28.66 0.03
C ASN A 88 -19.72 -29.72 0.99
N ILE A 89 -19.95 -29.36 2.26
CA ILE A 89 -20.43 -30.25 3.32
C ILE A 89 -21.57 -29.56 4.08
N ILE A 90 -22.63 -30.31 4.40
CA ILE A 90 -23.71 -29.84 5.27
C ILE A 90 -23.29 -30.01 6.73
N GLU A 91 -22.93 -28.89 7.36
CA GLU A 91 -22.61 -28.84 8.79
C GLU A 91 -23.87 -28.58 9.66
N VAL A 92 -23.76 -28.84 10.97
CA VAL A 92 -24.84 -28.66 11.96
C VAL A 92 -25.47 -27.26 11.94
N PRO A 93 -24.74 -26.14 11.80
CA PRO A 93 -25.35 -24.82 11.70
C PRO A 93 -26.32 -24.68 10.51
N HIS A 94 -26.02 -25.32 9.37
CA HIS A 94 -26.93 -25.30 8.22
C HIS A 94 -28.23 -26.07 8.52
N VAL A 95 -28.13 -27.17 9.27
CA VAL A 95 -29.28 -27.98 9.65
C VAL A 95 -30.15 -27.30 10.69
N ILE A 96 -29.56 -26.67 11.71
CA ILE A 96 -30.31 -25.89 12.71
C ILE A 96 -31.02 -24.70 12.05
N LYS A 97 -30.34 -23.99 11.14
CA LYS A 97 -30.98 -22.92 10.37
C LYS A 97 -32.20 -23.45 9.60
N ALA A 98 -32.04 -24.57 8.90
CA ALA A 98 -33.14 -25.18 8.17
C ALA A 98 -34.29 -25.60 9.10
N LEU A 99 -33.99 -26.16 10.27
CA LEU A 99 -34.97 -26.53 11.28
C LEU A 99 -35.78 -25.32 11.77
N LEU A 100 -35.12 -24.18 11.99
CA LEU A 100 -35.77 -22.93 12.40
C LEU A 100 -36.66 -22.33 11.31
N GLU A 101 -36.40 -22.64 10.04
CA GLU A 101 -37.19 -22.17 8.91
C GLU A 101 -38.36 -23.12 8.54
N LEU A 102 -38.48 -24.28 9.20
CA LEU A 102 -39.57 -25.23 8.92
C LEU A 102 -40.94 -24.65 9.29
N PRO A 103 -41.92 -24.68 8.37
CA PRO A 103 -43.29 -24.28 8.68
C PRO A 103 -43.94 -25.33 9.59
N GLU A 104 -44.61 -24.85 10.63
CA GLU A 104 -45.38 -25.67 11.58
C GLU A 104 -44.60 -26.90 12.11
N SER A 105 -43.35 -26.70 12.53
CA SER A 105 -42.50 -27.76 13.09
C SER A 105 -42.53 -27.79 14.62
N HIS A 106 -42.80 -28.97 15.17
CA HIS A 106 -42.70 -29.21 16.61
C HIS A 106 -41.24 -29.14 17.09
N ALA A 107 -40.28 -29.63 16.31
CA ALA A 107 -38.86 -29.48 16.61
C ALA A 107 -38.44 -28.01 16.77
N ARG A 108 -38.91 -27.12 15.88
CA ARG A 108 -38.68 -25.67 15.99
C ARG A 108 -39.30 -25.10 17.27
N TYR A 109 -40.56 -25.44 17.53
CA TYR A 109 -41.27 -24.99 18.74
C TYR A 109 -40.55 -25.45 20.02
N LEU A 110 -40.14 -26.71 20.11
CA LEU A 110 -39.44 -27.27 21.26
C LEU A 110 -38.09 -26.59 21.48
N LEU A 111 -37.33 -26.35 20.41
CA LEU A 111 -36.03 -25.68 20.48
C LEU A 111 -36.16 -24.23 20.96
N LEU A 112 -37.10 -23.47 20.36
CA LEU A 112 -37.28 -22.05 20.69
C LEU A 112 -37.88 -21.81 22.07
N ASN A 113 -38.69 -22.73 22.59
CA ASN A 113 -39.22 -22.60 23.94
C ASN A 113 -38.20 -22.85 25.05
N GLU A 114 -37.07 -23.50 24.73
CA GLU A 114 -36.05 -23.75 25.73
C GLU A 114 -35.06 -22.59 25.87
N VAL A 115 -34.89 -21.77 24.83
CA VAL A 115 -33.88 -20.70 24.83
C VAL A 115 -34.49 -19.34 25.18
N ASP A 116 -33.78 -18.54 25.96
CA ASP A 116 -34.25 -17.20 26.41
C ASP A 116 -33.97 -16.10 25.35
N GLY A 117 -33.38 -16.44 24.21
CA GLY A 117 -32.95 -15.53 23.14
C GLY A 117 -33.75 -15.66 21.84
N ASP A 118 -33.52 -14.74 20.90
CA ASP A 118 -34.10 -14.80 19.57
C ASP A 118 -33.36 -15.81 18.67
N GLU A 119 -33.95 -16.15 17.51
CA GLU A 119 -33.37 -17.07 16.53
C GLU A 119 -31.94 -16.66 16.12
N ALA A 120 -31.66 -15.36 16.07
CA ALA A 120 -30.35 -14.83 15.73
C ALA A 120 -29.30 -15.15 16.81
N THR A 121 -29.64 -14.95 18.09
CA THR A 121 -28.77 -15.26 19.23
C THR A 121 -28.45 -16.74 19.30
N LEU A 122 -29.45 -17.61 19.09
CA LEU A 122 -29.26 -19.06 19.02
C LEU A 122 -28.32 -19.44 17.89
N MET A 123 -28.52 -18.88 16.69
CA MET A 123 -27.67 -19.17 15.54
C MET A 123 -26.23 -18.73 15.74
N CYS A 124 -25.98 -17.56 16.36
CA CYS A 124 -24.64 -17.12 16.71
C CYS A 124 -23.94 -18.11 17.64
N ASN A 125 -24.59 -18.51 18.74
CA ASN A 125 -24.01 -19.46 19.69
C ASN A 125 -23.76 -20.85 19.08
N ILE A 126 -24.63 -21.30 18.17
CA ILE A 126 -24.44 -22.56 17.42
C ILE A 126 -23.22 -22.44 16.50
N VAL A 127 -23.11 -21.37 15.72
CA VAL A 127 -21.97 -21.17 14.81
C VAL A 127 -20.66 -21.08 15.58
N ASP A 128 -20.62 -20.32 16.68
CA ASP A 128 -19.41 -20.13 17.48
C ASP A 128 -18.92 -21.43 18.12
N ASN A 129 -19.84 -22.22 18.71
CA ASN A 129 -19.48 -23.47 19.38
C ASN A 129 -19.08 -24.59 18.41
N TYR A 130 -19.58 -24.59 17.17
CA TYR A 130 -19.17 -25.58 16.15
C TYR A 130 -17.94 -25.16 15.35
N ASN A 131 -17.71 -23.86 15.11
CA ASN A 131 -16.48 -23.38 14.45
C ASN A 131 -15.23 -23.47 15.35
N THR A 132 -15.40 -23.46 16.67
CA THR A 132 -14.28 -23.62 17.62
C THR A 132 -13.80 -25.06 17.77
N ALA A 133 -14.49 -26.04 17.17
CA ALA A 133 -14.13 -27.46 17.29
C ALA A 133 -12.98 -27.90 16.37
N ASP A 134 -12.67 -27.15 15.30
CA ASP A 134 -11.57 -27.49 14.36
C ASP A 134 -10.16 -27.35 14.99
N SER A 135 -10.03 -26.85 16.21
CA SER A 135 -8.75 -26.78 16.93
C SER A 135 -8.50 -27.91 17.93
N TYR A 136 -9.38 -28.91 18.03
CA TYR A 136 -9.26 -30.00 19.01
C TYR A 136 -9.45 -31.38 18.37
N LEU A 137 -8.49 -31.81 17.55
CA LEU A 137 -8.25 -33.22 17.31
C LEU A 137 -7.01 -33.64 18.11
N MET A 138 -7.20 -34.09 19.36
CA MET A 138 -6.43 -35.18 19.99
C MET A 138 -7.08 -35.59 21.33
N GLN A 139 -7.24 -36.90 21.50
CA GLN A 139 -7.65 -37.70 22.66
C GLN A 139 -9.12 -38.11 22.76
N ASP A 140 -9.39 -39.27 22.13
CA ASP A 140 -10.31 -40.29 22.62
C ASP A 140 -9.94 -40.64 24.07
N ASP A 141 -10.84 -40.39 25.01
CA ASP A 141 -10.95 -41.20 26.21
C ASP A 141 -12.44 -41.31 26.62
N PHE A 142 -12.78 -42.53 26.99
CA PHE A 142 -14.08 -43.10 27.29
C PHE A 142 -15.11 -42.16 27.95
N MET A 143 -16.30 -42.07 27.34
CA MET A 143 -17.49 -41.53 27.99
C MET A 143 -17.95 -42.50 29.08
N ASP A 144 -17.78 -42.12 30.35
CA ASP A 144 -18.55 -42.67 31.46
C ASP A 144 -19.88 -41.90 31.56
N ASP A 145 -20.97 -42.66 31.71
CA ASP A 145 -22.38 -42.24 31.58
C ASP A 145 -22.93 -41.46 32.80
N ASP A 146 -22.05 -40.89 33.63
CA ASP A 146 -22.42 -40.35 34.95
C ASP A 146 -22.55 -38.80 35.01
N TRP A 147 -22.63 -38.13 33.85
CA TRP A 147 -22.71 -36.67 33.77
C TRP A 147 -24.14 -36.08 33.91
N LEU A 148 -25.12 -36.87 34.35
CA LEU A 148 -26.52 -36.43 34.46
C LEU A 148 -26.94 -35.92 35.85
N GLU A 149 -26.12 -36.09 36.89
CA GLU A 149 -26.45 -35.62 38.25
C GLU A 149 -25.28 -34.88 38.92
N SER A 150 -25.02 -33.64 38.49
CA SER A 150 -24.47 -32.62 39.38
C SER A 150 -24.75 -31.22 38.81
N GLU A 151 -25.81 -30.58 39.31
CA GLU A 151 -25.85 -29.12 39.36
C GLU A 151 -24.67 -28.69 40.24
N GLU A 152 -23.79 -27.85 39.67
CA GLU A 152 -22.51 -27.36 40.21
C GLU A 152 -21.27 -28.22 39.88
N LEU A 153 -20.60 -27.84 38.78
CA LEU A 153 -19.17 -28.09 38.54
C LEU A 153 -18.46 -26.73 38.31
N PRO A 154 -17.16 -26.61 38.66
CA PRO A 154 -16.51 -25.35 39.03
C PRO A 154 -16.25 -24.43 37.83
N ASP A 155 -16.25 -23.11 38.09
CA ASP A 155 -15.77 -22.05 37.18
C ASP A 155 -14.39 -22.41 36.59
N ASN A 156 -14.37 -22.93 35.37
CA ASN A 156 -13.16 -22.99 34.54
C ASN A 156 -12.98 -21.67 33.75
N ASP A 157 -13.42 -20.55 34.33
CA ASP A 157 -13.52 -19.23 33.72
C ASP A 157 -12.19 -18.44 33.75
N GLY A 158 -11.18 -18.96 34.46
CA GLY A 158 -9.92 -18.25 34.72
C GLY A 158 -8.97 -18.07 33.53
N MET A 159 -9.16 -18.79 32.41
CA MET A 159 -8.24 -18.77 31.27
C MET A 159 -8.82 -18.21 29.97
N GLN A 160 -10.08 -17.73 29.95
CA GLN A 160 -10.69 -17.20 28.72
C GLN A 160 -9.90 -16.06 28.09
N TRP A 161 -9.27 -15.21 28.91
CA TRP A 161 -8.48 -14.08 28.45
C TRP A 161 -7.26 -14.47 27.61
N LYS A 162 -6.70 -15.68 27.80
CA LYS A 162 -5.53 -16.17 27.06
C LYS A 162 -5.80 -16.33 25.57
N ARG A 163 -7.08 -16.40 25.16
CA ARG A 163 -7.48 -16.45 23.74
C ARG A 163 -7.26 -15.14 23.00
N PHE A 164 -7.12 -14.02 23.72
CA PHE A 164 -7.00 -12.68 23.14
C PHE A 164 -5.56 -12.14 23.17
N VAL A 165 -4.61 -12.90 23.72
CA VAL A 165 -3.22 -12.48 23.86
C VAL A 165 -2.27 -13.59 23.46
N VAL A 166 -1.12 -13.22 22.92
CA VAL A 166 -0.05 -14.15 22.57
C VAL A 166 1.07 -14.04 23.59
N CYS A 167 1.50 -15.15 24.18
CA CYS A 167 2.69 -15.14 25.02
C CYS A 167 3.94 -15.09 24.11
N MET A 168 4.71 -14.00 24.17
CA MET A 168 5.90 -13.83 23.34
C MET A 168 7.04 -14.76 23.76
N ASN A 169 7.10 -15.14 25.05
CA ASN A 169 8.08 -16.08 25.60
C ASN A 169 7.99 -17.46 24.93
N ASP A 170 6.79 -17.93 24.59
CA ASP A 170 6.58 -19.26 24.00
C ASP A 170 7.05 -19.34 22.53
N ASN A 171 7.27 -18.19 21.90
CA ASN A 171 7.54 -18.07 20.46
C ASN A 171 8.94 -17.51 20.15
N THR A 172 9.86 -17.47 21.13
CA THR A 172 11.19 -16.87 20.91
C THR A 172 12.06 -17.65 19.93
N GLU A 173 11.90 -18.98 19.85
CA GLU A 173 12.70 -19.84 18.97
C GLU A 173 12.31 -19.74 17.49
N GLN A 174 11.04 -19.40 17.21
CA GLN A 174 10.51 -19.25 15.85
C GLN A 174 10.80 -17.86 15.27
N ARG A 175 11.44 -16.97 16.03
CA ARG A 175 11.72 -15.58 15.65
C ARG A 175 13.22 -15.35 15.49
N ASN A 176 13.54 -14.39 14.64
CA ASN A 176 14.92 -13.95 14.46
C ASN A 176 15.48 -13.37 15.77
N PRO A 177 16.72 -13.71 16.15
CA PRO A 177 17.33 -13.17 17.36
C PRO A 177 17.52 -11.66 17.23
N LEU A 178 17.42 -10.95 18.36
CA LEU A 178 17.78 -9.54 18.40
C LEU A 178 19.29 -9.39 18.15
N VAL A 179 19.64 -8.60 17.13
CA VAL A 179 21.02 -8.27 16.80
C VAL A 179 21.23 -6.78 16.96
N GLY A 180 22.24 -6.39 17.73
CA GLY A 180 22.45 -5.00 18.10
C GLY A 180 21.39 -4.52 19.09
N ARG A 181 21.28 -3.19 19.25
CA ARG A 181 20.34 -2.51 20.15
C ARG A 181 20.49 -2.87 21.63
N GLU A 182 21.72 -3.22 22.05
CA GLU A 182 22.03 -3.59 23.42
C GLU A 182 21.71 -2.44 24.39
N THR A 183 21.98 -1.20 23.98
CA THR A 183 21.73 -0.01 24.81
C THR A 183 20.23 0.22 25.02
N GLU A 184 19.42 0.10 23.96
CA GLU A 184 17.97 0.27 24.04
C GLU A 184 17.30 -0.86 24.84
N LEU A 185 17.80 -2.09 24.70
CA LEU A 185 17.36 -3.23 25.49
C LEU A 185 17.71 -3.06 26.98
N GLU A 186 18.95 -2.68 27.29
CA GLU A 186 19.38 -2.39 28.66
C GLU A 186 18.55 -1.26 29.28
N ASN A 187 18.27 -0.20 28.52
CA ASN A 187 17.39 0.89 28.96
C ASN A 187 15.96 0.39 29.24
N THR A 188 15.44 -0.53 28.42
CA THR A 188 14.11 -1.14 28.59
C THR A 188 14.07 -1.95 29.88
N ILE A 189 15.04 -2.83 30.10
CA ILE A 189 15.19 -3.62 31.34
C ILE A 189 15.28 -2.69 32.55
N ARG A 190 16.15 -1.67 32.49
CA ARG A 190 16.35 -0.69 33.57
C ARG A 190 15.06 0.02 33.95
N VAL A 191 14.22 0.38 32.98
CA VAL A 191 12.92 1.01 33.26
C VAL A 191 11.95 0.02 33.90
N LEU A 192 11.84 -1.21 33.38
CA LEU A 192 10.93 -2.24 33.91
C LEU A 192 11.26 -2.66 35.35
N CYS A 193 12.54 -2.58 35.75
CA CYS A 193 13.01 -2.86 37.10
C CYS A 193 12.73 -1.73 38.11
N ARG A 194 12.20 -0.58 37.68
CA ARG A 194 11.89 0.53 38.61
C ARG A 194 10.73 0.15 39.54
N LYS A 195 10.74 0.69 40.75
CA LYS A 195 9.60 0.61 41.67
C LYS A 195 8.37 1.37 41.15
N ASP A 196 8.58 2.58 40.64
CA ASP A 196 7.54 3.46 40.11
C ASP A 196 7.88 3.89 38.68
N LYS A 197 6.83 4.09 37.86
CA LYS A 197 6.94 4.44 36.43
C LYS A 197 7.79 3.41 35.69
N ASN A 198 7.42 2.16 35.86
CA ASN A 198 8.04 0.96 35.31
C ASN A 198 7.43 0.55 33.96
N ASN A 199 6.81 1.50 33.25
CA ASN A 199 6.25 1.28 31.93
C ASN A 199 7.14 1.93 30.87
N VAL A 200 7.35 1.24 29.77
CA VAL A 200 8.21 1.66 28.66
C VAL A 200 7.34 2.02 27.46
N LEU A 201 7.69 3.12 26.79
CA LEU A 201 7.14 3.49 25.49
C LEU A 201 8.31 3.58 24.50
N HIS A 202 8.41 2.59 23.61
CA HIS A 202 9.34 2.61 22.48
C HIS A 202 8.80 3.55 21.40
N ILE A 203 9.56 4.58 21.07
CA ILE A 203 9.21 5.56 20.03
C ILE A 203 10.22 5.43 18.90
N GLY A 204 9.75 5.13 17.70
CA GLY A 204 10.60 5.00 16.52
C GLY A 204 9.77 4.77 15.27
N GLU A 205 10.34 4.97 14.10
CA GLU A 205 9.63 4.79 12.83
C GLU A 205 9.22 3.31 12.59
N PRO A 206 8.28 3.01 11.69
CA PRO A 206 7.97 1.63 11.31
C PRO A 206 9.20 0.91 10.74
N GLY A 207 9.32 -0.39 10.99
CA GLY A 207 10.42 -1.21 10.47
C GLY A 207 11.75 -1.13 11.24
N VAL A 208 11.97 -0.16 12.14
CA VAL A 208 13.25 -0.04 12.87
C VAL A 208 13.55 -1.20 13.85
N GLY A 209 12.59 -2.09 14.11
CA GLY A 209 12.78 -3.26 14.99
C GLY A 209 12.31 -3.09 16.44
N LYS A 210 11.25 -2.30 16.67
CA LYS A 210 10.63 -2.13 18.01
C LYS A 210 10.17 -3.47 18.59
N THR A 211 9.43 -4.26 17.81
CA THR A 211 8.94 -5.59 18.22
C THR A 211 10.08 -6.59 18.43
N ALA A 212 11.13 -6.51 17.61
CA ALA A 212 12.32 -7.36 17.76
C ALA A 212 13.02 -7.13 19.11
N LEU A 213 13.02 -5.89 19.61
CA LEU A 213 13.57 -5.57 20.93
C LEU A 213 12.78 -6.26 22.06
N VAL A 214 11.45 -6.36 21.94
CA VAL A 214 10.61 -7.06 22.91
C VAL A 214 10.82 -8.57 22.87
N TYR A 215 10.95 -9.16 21.67
CA TYR A 215 11.36 -10.58 21.55
C TYR A 215 12.76 -10.83 22.12
N GLY A 216 13.70 -9.89 21.94
CA GLY A 216 15.02 -9.95 22.57
C GLY A 216 14.94 -9.98 24.09
N LEU A 217 14.05 -9.17 24.69
CA LEU A 217 13.77 -9.21 26.12
C LEU A 217 13.17 -10.57 26.55
N ALA A 218 12.16 -11.07 25.81
CA ALA A 218 11.56 -12.38 26.10
C ALA A 218 12.61 -13.51 26.09
N ALA A 219 13.53 -13.48 25.11
CA ALA A 219 14.62 -14.45 25.02
C ALA A 219 15.59 -14.37 26.19
N LEU A 220 15.92 -13.17 26.69
CA LEU A 220 16.75 -13.01 27.90
C LEU A 220 16.02 -13.52 29.15
N ILE A 221 14.71 -13.28 29.26
CA ILE A 221 13.92 -13.80 30.38
C ILE A 221 13.91 -15.34 30.37
N ASN A 222 13.68 -15.96 29.21
CA ASN A 222 13.72 -17.42 29.07
C ASN A 222 15.09 -18.03 29.43
N LYS A 223 16.18 -17.31 29.15
CA LYS A 223 17.54 -17.72 29.54
C LYS A 223 17.87 -17.47 31.02
N GLY A 224 17.06 -16.68 31.72
CA GLY A 224 17.36 -16.20 33.06
C GLY A 224 18.40 -15.08 33.12
N ASP A 225 18.79 -14.51 31.97
CA ASP A 225 19.78 -13.44 31.81
C ASP A 225 19.15 -12.05 32.05
N VAL A 226 18.37 -11.92 33.12
CA VAL A 226 17.70 -10.68 33.53
C VAL A 226 17.81 -10.48 35.05
N PRO A 227 17.69 -9.23 35.56
CA PRO A 227 17.65 -8.98 36.99
C PRO A 227 16.52 -9.76 37.68
N ASP A 228 16.70 -10.10 38.96
CA ASP A 228 15.77 -10.94 39.73
C ASP A 228 14.31 -10.45 39.69
N SER A 229 14.09 -9.13 39.58
CA SER A 229 12.76 -8.53 39.47
C SER A 229 11.99 -8.86 38.19
N LEU A 230 12.66 -9.39 37.16
CA LEU A 230 12.09 -9.80 35.87
C LEU A 230 12.27 -11.29 35.60
N LYS A 231 12.87 -12.05 36.53
CA LYS A 231 12.91 -13.51 36.42
C LYS A 231 11.49 -14.07 36.42
N ASP A 232 11.29 -15.10 35.60
CA ASP A 232 10.00 -15.78 35.41
C ASP A 232 8.85 -14.88 34.92
N SER A 233 9.16 -13.64 34.50
CA SER A 233 8.18 -12.76 33.88
C SER A 233 7.68 -13.31 32.54
N LYS A 234 6.38 -13.17 32.29
CA LYS A 234 5.78 -13.44 30.99
C LYS A 234 5.37 -12.18 30.28
N ILE A 235 5.73 -12.08 28.99
CA ILE A 235 5.35 -11.00 28.09
C ILE A 235 4.14 -11.45 27.26
N TYR A 236 3.01 -10.77 27.45
CA TYR A 236 1.77 -10.99 26.72
C TYR A 236 1.55 -9.89 25.70
N GLN A 237 1.56 -10.22 24.42
CA GLN A 237 1.22 -9.30 23.33
C GLN A 237 -0.29 -9.19 23.22
N LEU A 238 -0.80 -7.95 23.28
CA LEU A 238 -2.19 -7.63 23.04
C LEU A 238 -2.36 -7.16 21.59
N GLU A 239 -3.13 -7.92 20.81
CA GLU A 239 -3.47 -7.55 19.45
C GLU A 239 -4.81 -6.81 19.42
N ILE A 240 -4.82 -5.55 18.99
CA ILE A 240 -6.05 -4.74 18.95
C ILE A 240 -7.09 -5.35 17.98
N GLY A 241 -6.63 -6.02 16.91
CA GLY A 241 -7.51 -6.69 15.95
C GLY A 241 -8.39 -7.79 16.57
N THR A 242 -7.85 -8.59 17.49
CA THR A 242 -8.62 -9.66 18.16
C THR A 242 -9.67 -9.09 19.11
N LEU A 243 -9.43 -7.91 19.67
CA LEU A 243 -10.41 -7.20 20.49
C LEU A 243 -11.61 -6.71 19.67
N LEU A 244 -11.37 -6.28 18.44
CA LEU A 244 -12.40 -5.73 17.53
C LEU A 244 -13.17 -6.82 16.76
N ALA A 245 -12.58 -8.00 16.58
CA ALA A 245 -13.21 -9.11 15.86
C ALA A 245 -14.51 -9.56 16.55
N GLY A 246 -15.65 -9.45 15.86
CA GLY A 246 -16.96 -9.85 16.38
C GLY A 246 -17.55 -8.90 17.45
N THR A 247 -17.02 -7.68 17.62
CA THR A 247 -17.68 -6.66 18.45
C THR A 247 -18.54 -5.75 17.58
N GLN A 248 -19.86 -5.70 17.83
CA GLN A 248 -20.76 -4.74 17.17
C GLN A 248 -20.90 -3.43 17.96
N PHE A 249 -20.65 -3.47 19.28
CA PHE A 249 -20.83 -2.33 20.17
C PHE A 249 -19.58 -1.99 20.97
N ARG A 250 -19.43 -0.71 21.31
CA ARG A 250 -18.31 -0.21 22.12
C ARG A 250 -18.17 -0.90 23.48
N GLY A 251 -19.30 -1.23 24.11
CA GLY A 251 -19.28 -1.89 25.42
C GLY A 251 -18.64 -3.28 25.41
N ASP A 252 -18.66 -3.99 24.28
CA ASP A 252 -18.09 -5.34 24.19
C ASP A 252 -16.56 -5.29 24.15
N PHE A 253 -16.00 -4.32 23.45
CA PHE A 253 -14.57 -4.03 23.48
C PHE A 253 -14.10 -3.71 24.91
N GLU A 254 -14.81 -2.83 25.61
CA GLU A 254 -14.45 -2.44 26.98
C GLU A 254 -14.51 -3.65 27.94
N LYS A 255 -15.55 -4.49 27.83
CA LYS A 255 -15.65 -5.74 28.60
C LYS A 255 -14.48 -6.70 28.33
N ARG A 256 -14.11 -6.89 27.06
CA ARG A 256 -12.99 -7.76 26.67
C ARG A 256 -11.65 -7.24 27.17
N LEU A 257 -11.39 -5.94 27.02
CA LEU A 257 -10.17 -5.32 27.53
C LEU A 257 -10.07 -5.49 29.05
N LYS A 258 -11.19 -5.31 29.76
CA LYS A 258 -11.24 -5.54 31.21
C LYS A 258 -10.98 -7.00 31.58
N LEU A 259 -11.63 -7.95 30.88
CA LEU A 259 -11.41 -9.39 31.06
C LEU A 259 -9.92 -9.76 30.92
N ILE A 260 -9.26 -9.20 29.91
CA ILE A 260 -7.83 -9.43 29.67
C ILE A 260 -6.96 -8.83 30.78
N MET A 261 -7.18 -7.57 31.13
CA MET A 261 -6.37 -6.90 32.14
C MET A 261 -6.55 -7.54 33.52
N ASP A 262 -7.77 -7.90 33.90
CA ASP A 262 -8.06 -8.60 35.16
C ASP A 262 -7.44 -10.00 35.16
N GLY A 263 -7.47 -10.72 34.03
CA GLY A 263 -6.82 -12.01 33.85
C GLY A 263 -5.30 -11.95 33.99
N ILE A 264 -4.65 -11.05 33.23
CA ILE A 264 -3.20 -10.83 33.28
C ILE A 264 -2.75 -10.41 34.67
N SER A 265 -3.55 -9.60 35.40
CA SER A 265 -3.19 -9.13 36.74
C SER A 265 -3.05 -10.23 37.80
N ARG A 266 -3.50 -11.46 37.49
CA ARG A 266 -3.39 -12.65 38.35
C ARG A 266 -2.13 -13.47 38.08
N GLU A 267 -1.47 -13.25 36.94
CA GLU A 267 -0.20 -13.91 36.62
C GLU A 267 0.94 -13.33 37.47
N GLU A 268 2.02 -14.10 37.61
CA GLU A 268 3.21 -13.67 38.35
C GLU A 268 4.11 -12.78 37.48
N ASN A 269 4.47 -11.60 37.98
CA ASN A 269 5.29 -10.59 37.29
C ASN A 269 4.93 -10.34 35.80
N PRO A 270 3.66 -10.06 35.46
CA PRO A 270 3.22 -9.96 34.07
C PRO A 270 3.72 -8.68 33.41
N ILE A 271 4.11 -8.81 32.14
CA ILE A 271 4.41 -7.71 31.24
C ILE A 271 3.42 -7.77 30.09
N ILE A 272 2.76 -6.66 29.77
CA ILE A 272 1.91 -6.56 28.58
C ILE A 272 2.63 -5.72 27.53
N TYR A 273 2.69 -6.25 26.30
CA TYR A 273 3.18 -5.55 25.13
C TYR A 273 2.00 -5.13 24.25
N ILE A 274 1.93 -3.85 23.92
CA ILE A 274 0.90 -3.30 23.03
C ILE A 274 1.62 -2.64 21.86
N ASP A 275 1.57 -3.30 20.70
CA ASP A 275 2.01 -2.64 19.47
C ASP A 275 1.00 -1.57 19.06
N GLU A 276 1.50 -0.50 18.45
CA GLU A 276 0.67 0.64 18.04
C GLU A 276 -0.25 1.17 19.17
N ILE A 277 0.32 1.38 20.36
CA ILE A 277 -0.44 1.74 21.58
C ILE A 277 -1.29 3.03 21.41
N HIS A 278 -0.96 3.89 20.45
CA HIS A 278 -1.76 5.07 20.10
C HIS A 278 -3.16 4.69 19.57
N GLY A 279 -3.35 3.50 19.02
CA GLY A 279 -4.67 2.99 18.61
C GLY A 279 -5.64 2.88 19.78
N LEU A 280 -5.13 2.67 21.01
CA LEU A 280 -5.93 2.68 22.25
C LEU A 280 -6.10 4.09 22.85
N VAL A 281 -5.30 5.06 22.40
CA VAL A 281 -5.16 6.40 22.99
C VAL A 281 -5.18 7.44 21.88
N GLY A 282 -6.36 7.83 21.38
CA GLY A 282 -6.43 9.00 20.49
C GLY A 282 -7.40 8.96 19.34
N ALA A 283 -8.34 8.02 19.33
CA ALA A 283 -9.46 8.01 18.42
C ALA A 283 -10.53 9.03 18.90
N GLY A 284 -10.14 10.30 19.03
CA GLY A 284 -10.93 11.35 19.71
C GLY A 284 -10.91 12.70 19.00
N ALA A 285 -10.65 12.71 17.69
CA ALA A 285 -10.79 13.90 16.87
C ALA A 285 -11.36 13.47 15.50
N THR A 286 -12.59 13.94 15.24
CA THR A 286 -13.27 14.06 13.93
C THR A 286 -13.94 12.85 13.25
N GLY A 287 -14.28 11.76 13.93
CA GLY A 287 -15.17 10.73 13.36
C GLY A 287 -15.96 9.93 14.42
N GLU A 288 -17.20 9.56 14.11
CA GLU A 288 -18.14 8.85 15.00
C GLU A 288 -17.71 7.42 15.42
N GLY A 289 -16.56 6.90 14.94
CA GLY A 289 -16.14 5.49 15.13
C GLY A 289 -14.93 5.26 16.02
N ALA A 290 -14.46 6.28 16.73
CA ALA A 290 -13.11 6.31 17.27
C ALA A 290 -13.15 6.03 18.80
N MET A 291 -12.56 4.90 19.25
CA MET A 291 -12.59 4.42 20.65
C MET A 291 -11.43 4.97 21.52
N ASP A 292 -11.74 5.64 22.64
CA ASP A 292 -10.75 6.08 23.63
C ASP A 292 -10.69 5.13 24.84
N ALA A 293 -9.79 4.15 24.80
CA ALA A 293 -9.57 3.17 25.86
C ALA A 293 -8.60 3.66 26.95
N SER A 294 -8.08 4.89 26.82
CA SER A 294 -7.08 5.45 27.74
C SER A 294 -7.53 5.47 29.20
N ASN A 295 -8.82 5.72 29.45
CA ASN A 295 -9.39 5.74 30.79
C ASN A 295 -9.43 4.36 31.44
N MET A 296 -9.56 3.29 30.65
CA MET A 296 -9.60 1.92 31.14
C MET A 296 -8.22 1.41 31.55
N LEU A 297 -7.15 1.91 30.92
CA LEU A 297 -5.78 1.51 31.24
C LEU A 297 -5.25 2.19 32.52
N LYS A 298 -5.78 3.37 32.88
CA LYS A 298 -5.29 4.17 34.03
C LYS A 298 -5.24 3.39 35.35
N PRO A 299 -6.28 2.63 35.77
CA PRO A 299 -6.25 1.86 37.01
C PRO A 299 -5.09 0.85 37.02
N TYR A 300 -4.91 0.09 35.94
CA TYR A 300 -3.86 -0.93 35.84
C TYR A 300 -2.45 -0.30 35.86
N LEU A 301 -2.28 0.83 35.19
CA LEU A 301 -1.03 1.62 35.21
C LEU A 301 -0.71 2.24 36.58
N GLU A 302 -1.71 2.44 37.44
CA GLU A 302 -1.54 3.01 38.79
C GLU A 302 -1.25 1.96 39.85
N THR A 303 -1.83 0.76 39.72
CA THR A 303 -1.60 -0.33 40.68
C THR A 303 -0.18 -0.89 40.62
N GLY A 304 0.49 -0.77 39.48
CA GLY A 304 1.84 -1.32 39.27
C GLY A 304 1.91 -2.85 39.22
N LYS A 305 0.76 -3.54 39.25
CA LYS A 305 0.68 -5.01 39.18
C LYS A 305 1.07 -5.54 37.80
N ILE A 306 0.81 -4.77 36.75
CA ILE A 306 1.15 -5.09 35.36
C ILE A 306 2.19 -4.07 34.90
N ARG A 307 3.28 -4.55 34.30
CA ARG A 307 4.25 -3.69 33.60
C ARG A 307 3.83 -3.56 32.14
N PHE A 308 3.93 -2.37 31.58
CA PHE A 308 3.54 -2.12 30.19
C PHE A 308 4.77 -1.80 29.32
N ILE A 309 4.81 -2.39 28.14
CA ILE A 309 5.66 -1.98 27.02
C ILE A 309 4.71 -1.57 25.89
N GLY A 310 4.77 -0.32 25.45
CA GLY A 310 4.06 0.15 24.27
C GLY A 310 5.03 0.52 23.16
N SER A 311 4.65 0.31 21.90
CA SER A 311 5.35 0.88 20.74
C SER A 311 4.47 1.85 19.95
N THR A 312 5.08 2.89 19.39
CA THR A 312 4.41 3.87 18.53
C THR A 312 5.43 4.59 17.64
N THR A 313 4.97 5.27 16.60
CA THR A 313 5.80 6.20 15.81
C THR A 313 5.91 7.58 16.46
N TYR A 314 6.90 8.37 16.05
CA TYR A 314 7.06 9.76 16.50
C TYR A 314 5.82 10.62 16.17
N ASP A 315 5.26 10.39 14.99
CA ASP A 315 4.11 11.13 14.50
C ASP A 315 2.85 10.82 15.29
N GLU A 316 2.55 9.55 15.50
CA GLU A 316 1.40 9.12 16.31
C GLU A 316 1.53 9.53 17.76
N TYR A 317 2.75 9.46 18.32
CA TYR A 317 3.02 9.95 19.66
C TYR A 317 2.64 11.43 19.78
N LYS A 318 3.08 12.29 18.86
CA LYS A 318 2.73 13.73 18.87
C LYS A 318 1.24 13.97 18.65
N ARG A 319 0.62 13.27 17.70
CA ARG A 319 -0.78 13.48 17.30
C ARG A 319 -1.78 13.03 18.36
N HIS A 320 -1.50 11.91 19.01
CA HIS A 320 -2.48 11.19 19.82
C HIS A 320 -2.03 11.06 21.28
N PHE A 321 -0.88 10.44 21.51
CA PHE A 321 -0.44 10.07 22.87
C PHE A 321 -0.01 11.27 23.72
N ALA A 322 0.72 12.23 23.14
CA ALA A 322 1.26 13.42 23.81
C ALA A 322 0.18 14.36 24.37
N LYS A 323 -1.04 14.31 23.79
CA LYS A 323 -2.19 15.08 24.27
C LYS A 323 -2.68 14.58 25.64
N SER A 324 -2.48 13.30 25.97
CA SER A 324 -2.91 12.70 27.22
C SER A 324 -1.82 12.78 28.31
N LYS A 325 -1.68 13.96 28.93
CA LYS A 325 -0.68 14.20 30.01
C LYS A 325 -0.71 13.16 31.14
N GLY A 326 -1.90 12.62 31.44
CA GLY A 326 -2.10 11.62 32.49
C GLY A 326 -1.49 10.25 32.19
N LEU A 327 -1.46 9.85 30.91
CA LEU A 327 -0.83 8.62 30.43
C LEU A 327 0.66 8.80 30.20
N VAL A 328 1.07 9.88 29.52
CA VAL A 328 2.48 10.16 29.21
C VAL A 328 3.35 10.11 30.46
N ARG A 329 2.87 10.65 31.60
CA ARG A 329 3.63 10.64 32.87
C ARG A 329 3.84 9.25 33.50
N ARG A 330 3.15 8.22 33.02
CA ARG A 330 3.23 6.82 33.49
C ARG A 330 4.23 6.00 32.69
N PHE A 331 4.58 6.45 31.49
CA PHE A 331 5.55 5.80 30.60
C PHE A 331 6.89 6.54 30.61
N ARG A 332 7.97 5.78 30.48
CA ARG A 332 9.29 6.31 30.10
C ARG A 332 9.53 6.06 28.64
N GLN A 333 9.90 7.12 27.94
CA GLN A 333 10.17 7.11 26.51
C GLN A 333 11.58 6.57 26.28
N ILE A 334 11.69 5.67 25.33
CA ILE A 334 12.96 5.16 24.81
C ILE A 334 12.88 5.32 23.30
N ASP A 335 13.74 6.18 22.78
CA ASP A 335 13.88 6.40 21.35
C ASP A 335 14.58 5.20 20.71
N ILE A 336 13.99 4.67 19.64
CA ILE A 336 14.51 3.57 18.82
C ILE A 336 14.85 4.16 17.44
N PRO A 337 16.09 4.66 17.24
CA PRO A 337 16.48 5.27 15.99
C PRO A 337 16.61 4.23 14.87
N GLU A 338 16.51 4.68 13.62
CA GLU A 338 16.94 3.91 12.46
C GLU A 338 18.43 3.54 12.63
N PRO A 339 18.82 2.27 12.47
CA PRO A 339 20.21 1.86 12.55
C PRO A 339 21.00 2.41 11.37
N SER A 340 22.29 2.64 11.58
CA SER A 340 23.21 3.01 10.51
C SER A 340 23.35 1.89 9.46
N ILE A 341 23.90 2.24 8.29
CA ILE A 341 24.21 1.26 7.24
C ILE A 341 25.11 0.13 7.79
N GLN A 342 26.13 0.48 8.56
CA GLN A 342 27.08 -0.49 9.13
C GLN A 342 26.42 -1.41 10.17
N GLU A 343 25.58 -0.84 11.05
CA GLU A 343 24.79 -1.65 12.00
C GLU A 343 23.82 -2.58 11.28
N THR A 344 23.17 -2.10 10.21
CA THR A 344 22.25 -2.90 9.41
C THR A 344 22.96 -4.06 8.71
N ILE A 345 24.14 -3.83 8.12
CA ILE A 345 24.96 -4.89 7.53
C ILE A 345 25.29 -5.95 8.59
N SER A 346 25.68 -5.54 9.79
CA SER A 346 25.94 -6.45 10.91
C SER A 346 24.68 -7.24 11.32
N ILE A 347 23.52 -6.58 11.39
CA ILE A 347 22.23 -7.21 11.68
C ILE A 347 21.93 -8.31 10.67
N ILE A 348 21.93 -7.98 9.39
CA ILE A 348 21.59 -8.91 8.31
C ILE A 348 22.64 -10.02 8.20
N SER A 349 23.93 -9.72 8.39
CA SER A 349 24.98 -10.76 8.37
C SER A 349 24.78 -11.82 9.44
N LYS A 350 24.26 -11.46 10.62
CA LYS A 350 23.92 -12.44 11.68
C LYS A 350 22.60 -13.18 11.40
N LEU A 351 21.68 -12.58 10.65
CA LEU A 351 20.43 -13.21 10.22
C LEU A 351 20.58 -14.05 8.95
N LYS A 352 21.70 -13.90 8.22
CA LYS A 352 22.01 -14.55 6.94
C LYS A 352 21.65 -16.03 6.94
N GLY A 353 22.11 -16.79 7.93
CA GLY A 353 21.87 -18.23 7.99
C GLY A 353 20.39 -18.61 8.04
N ASN A 354 19.53 -17.78 8.63
CA ASN A 354 18.09 -18.03 8.67
C ASN A 354 17.47 -17.88 7.28
N TYR A 355 17.85 -16.84 6.53
CA TYR A 355 17.37 -16.62 5.16
C TYR A 355 17.94 -17.64 4.17
N GLU A 356 19.21 -17.99 4.29
CA GLU A 356 19.85 -19.03 3.47
C GLU A 356 19.15 -20.39 3.65
N ASN A 357 18.94 -20.80 4.90
CA ASN A 357 18.26 -22.05 5.22
C ASN A 357 16.79 -22.04 4.81
N PHE A 358 16.08 -20.93 5.06
CA PHE A 358 14.69 -20.80 4.68
C PHE A 358 14.58 -20.93 3.16
N HIS A 359 15.24 -20.06 2.38
CA HIS A 359 15.12 -20.00 0.92
C HIS A 359 15.82 -21.11 0.16
N GLY A 360 16.80 -21.78 0.78
CA GLY A 360 17.66 -22.75 0.10
C GLY A 360 18.64 -22.05 -0.86
N VAL A 361 19.16 -20.90 -0.44
CA VAL A 361 20.05 -20.06 -1.25
C VAL A 361 21.33 -19.71 -0.50
N ILE A 362 22.34 -19.26 -1.23
CA ILE A 362 23.59 -18.71 -0.70
C ILE A 362 23.56 -17.19 -0.87
N LEU A 363 23.88 -16.48 0.19
CA LEU A 363 23.88 -15.02 0.24
C LEU A 363 25.30 -14.50 0.53
N PRO A 364 26.10 -14.16 -0.50
CA PRO A 364 27.44 -13.61 -0.31
C PRO A 364 27.44 -12.30 0.50
N ASP A 365 28.49 -12.06 1.29
CA ASP A 365 28.55 -10.89 2.17
C ASP A 365 28.57 -9.56 1.39
N LYS A 366 29.20 -9.55 0.20
CA LYS A 366 29.16 -8.40 -0.72
C LYS A 366 27.74 -8.09 -1.20
N THR A 367 26.88 -9.11 -1.35
CA THR A 367 25.48 -8.92 -1.71
C THR A 367 24.72 -8.22 -0.59
N ILE A 368 25.00 -8.56 0.68
CA ILE A 368 24.39 -7.90 1.84
C ILE A 368 24.76 -6.42 1.88
N GLU A 369 26.05 -6.10 1.74
CA GLU A 369 26.53 -4.71 1.71
C GLU A 369 25.85 -3.90 0.59
N PHE A 370 25.76 -4.47 -0.61
CA PHE A 370 25.08 -3.86 -1.74
C PHE A 370 23.58 -3.68 -1.48
N ALA A 371 22.89 -4.69 -0.95
CA ALA A 371 21.47 -4.64 -0.65
C ALA A 371 21.14 -3.55 0.37
N VAL A 372 21.91 -3.45 1.46
CA VAL A 372 21.71 -2.40 2.48
C VAL A 372 21.95 -1.02 1.89
N THR A 373 23.07 -0.82 1.20
CA THR A 373 23.42 0.49 0.64
C THR A 373 22.40 0.93 -0.42
N SER A 374 21.96 0.00 -1.26
CA SER A 374 20.99 0.26 -2.32
C SER A 374 19.59 0.52 -1.74
N ALA A 375 19.14 -0.26 -0.75
CA ALA A 375 17.89 -0.01 -0.08
C ALA A 375 17.89 1.35 0.66
N ALA A 376 18.99 1.70 1.33
CA ALA A 376 19.15 3.00 1.98
C ALA A 376 19.05 4.18 0.99
N ARG A 377 19.61 4.01 -0.22
CA ARG A 377 19.64 5.04 -1.26
C ARG A 377 18.34 5.16 -2.05
N HIS A 378 17.68 4.05 -2.36
CA HIS A 378 16.58 4.00 -3.33
C HIS A 378 15.20 3.80 -2.71
N LEU A 379 15.11 3.26 -1.49
CA LEU A 379 13.84 3.07 -0.76
C LEU A 379 13.77 4.09 0.39
N SER A 380 13.38 5.32 0.07
CA SER A 380 13.37 6.47 0.98
C SER A 380 12.12 6.57 1.87
N ASP A 381 11.04 5.89 1.50
CA ASP A 381 9.75 5.87 2.21
C ASP A 381 9.73 4.85 3.37
N ARG A 382 10.77 4.02 3.47
CA ARG A 382 10.95 3.00 4.52
C ARG A 382 12.28 3.21 5.25
N PHE A 383 12.37 2.60 6.43
CA PHE A 383 13.53 2.71 7.31
C PHE A 383 14.30 1.40 7.39
N LEU A 384 15.60 1.48 7.63
CA LEU A 384 16.42 0.33 7.99
C LEU A 384 16.01 -0.21 9.38
N PRO A 385 16.21 -1.52 9.65
CA PRO A 385 16.75 -2.53 8.73
C PRO A 385 15.70 -3.17 7.80
N ASP A 386 14.42 -2.93 8.03
CA ASP A 386 13.26 -3.55 7.37
C ASP A 386 13.37 -3.55 5.84
N LYS A 387 13.55 -2.38 5.22
CA LYS A 387 13.65 -2.28 3.75
C LYS A 387 14.78 -3.09 3.12
N ALA A 388 15.86 -3.34 3.84
CA ALA A 388 16.98 -4.14 3.35
C ALA A 388 16.73 -5.64 3.57
N ILE A 389 16.07 -5.98 4.66
CA ILE A 389 15.61 -7.35 4.93
C ILE A 389 14.59 -7.77 3.87
N ASP A 390 13.57 -6.95 3.60
CA ASP A 390 12.55 -7.20 2.58
C ASP A 390 13.19 -7.46 1.21
N LEU A 391 14.16 -6.62 0.82
CA LEU A 391 14.85 -6.74 -0.47
C LEU A 391 15.61 -8.08 -0.59
N ILE A 392 16.25 -8.54 0.48
CA ILE A 392 16.97 -9.81 0.52
C ILE A 392 16.00 -11.00 0.53
N ASP A 393 14.92 -10.89 1.29
CA ASP A 393 13.89 -11.92 1.39
C ASP A 393 13.19 -12.13 0.05
N GLU A 394 12.83 -11.04 -0.64
CA GLU A 394 12.23 -11.07 -1.97
C GLU A 394 13.19 -11.66 -3.01
N ALA A 395 14.49 -11.32 -2.94
CA ALA A 395 15.49 -11.92 -3.82
C ALA A 395 15.71 -13.41 -3.55
N GLY A 396 15.68 -13.84 -2.29
CA GLY A 396 15.71 -15.25 -1.90
C GLY A 396 14.50 -16.02 -2.45
N ALA A 397 13.30 -15.45 -2.27
CA ALA A 397 12.06 -16.01 -2.81
C ALA A 397 12.09 -16.07 -4.35
N TYR A 398 12.59 -15.03 -5.01
CA TYR A 398 12.73 -14.99 -6.46
C TYR A 398 13.65 -16.09 -6.97
N ARG A 399 14.82 -16.29 -6.34
CA ARG A 399 15.77 -17.35 -6.71
C ARG A 399 15.16 -18.74 -6.52
N ARG A 400 14.34 -18.94 -5.48
CA ARG A 400 13.63 -20.20 -5.27
C ARG A 400 12.62 -20.50 -6.39
N ILE A 401 11.92 -19.48 -6.90
CA ILE A 401 10.97 -19.63 -8.02
C ILE A 401 11.70 -19.73 -9.36
N HIS A 402 12.87 -19.10 -9.49
CA HIS A 402 13.69 -19.05 -10.70
C HIS A 402 15.11 -19.61 -10.42
N PRO A 403 15.23 -20.94 -10.24
CA PRO A 403 16.49 -21.56 -9.92
C PRO A 403 17.48 -21.40 -11.07
N LEU A 404 18.74 -21.21 -10.72
CA LEU A 404 19.83 -21.23 -11.70
C LEU A 404 19.96 -22.63 -12.30
N PRO A 405 20.42 -22.75 -13.56
CA PRO A 405 20.80 -24.05 -14.13
C PRO A 405 21.96 -24.71 -13.37
N SER A 406 22.76 -23.93 -12.65
CA SER A 406 23.75 -24.43 -11.68
C SER A 406 23.03 -25.02 -10.46
N GLY A 407 23.57 -26.09 -9.88
CA GLY A 407 23.00 -26.69 -8.67
C GLY A 407 23.01 -25.75 -7.47
N GLU A 408 24.02 -24.87 -7.40
CA GLU A 408 24.16 -23.87 -6.33
C GLU A 408 23.28 -22.65 -6.63
N GLN A 409 22.38 -22.32 -5.69
CA GLN A 409 21.41 -21.24 -5.82
C GLN A 409 21.91 -20.01 -5.09
N THR A 410 22.46 -19.04 -5.81
CA THR A 410 23.07 -17.85 -5.21
C THR A 410 22.22 -16.60 -5.45
N VAL A 411 22.11 -15.74 -4.44
CA VAL A 411 21.59 -14.38 -4.57
C VAL A 411 22.79 -13.43 -4.73
N ASP A 412 23.05 -13.02 -5.96
CA ASP A 412 24.13 -12.10 -6.31
C ASP A 412 23.65 -10.63 -6.34
N VAL A 413 24.61 -9.73 -6.53
CA VAL A 413 24.36 -8.28 -6.66
C VAL A 413 23.42 -7.99 -7.83
N ASP A 414 23.55 -8.74 -8.93
CA ASP A 414 22.71 -8.59 -10.12
C ASP A 414 21.24 -8.88 -9.82
N LEU A 415 20.96 -9.95 -9.09
CA LEU A 415 19.60 -10.30 -8.68
C LEU A 415 19.01 -9.25 -7.73
N ILE A 416 19.77 -8.77 -6.74
CA ILE A 416 19.29 -7.69 -5.85
C ILE A 416 18.93 -6.44 -6.66
N ALA A 417 19.76 -6.04 -7.62
CA ALA A 417 19.49 -4.90 -8.48
C ALA A 417 18.23 -5.12 -9.33
N GLU A 418 18.01 -6.34 -9.84
CA GLU A 418 16.79 -6.70 -10.59
C GLU A 418 15.54 -6.60 -9.72
N VAL A 419 15.57 -7.14 -8.50
CA VAL A 419 14.43 -7.08 -7.57
C VAL A 419 14.14 -5.63 -7.17
N LEU A 420 15.17 -4.88 -6.81
CA LEU A 420 15.03 -3.46 -6.45
C LEU A 420 14.41 -2.65 -7.59
N SER A 421 14.77 -2.95 -8.84
CA SER A 421 14.18 -2.30 -10.03
C SER A 421 12.68 -2.53 -10.15
N LYS A 422 12.22 -3.76 -9.87
CA LYS A 422 10.81 -4.14 -9.91
C LYS A 422 10.03 -3.44 -8.80
N ILE A 423 10.59 -3.38 -7.60
CA ILE A 423 10.01 -2.66 -6.44
C ILE A 423 9.89 -1.16 -6.75
N CYS A 424 10.99 -0.54 -7.21
CA CYS A 424 11.04 0.89 -7.48
C CYS A 424 10.33 1.31 -8.77
N LYS A 425 9.93 0.37 -9.65
CA LYS A 425 9.44 0.62 -11.01
C LYS A 425 10.40 1.50 -11.83
N VAL A 426 11.69 1.29 -11.61
CA VAL A 426 12.77 1.96 -12.34
C VAL A 426 13.49 0.87 -13.15
N ASP A 427 14.01 1.20 -14.34
CA ASP A 427 14.81 0.26 -15.11
C ASP A 427 15.99 -0.29 -14.29
N SER A 428 16.16 -1.62 -14.22
CA SER A 428 17.25 -2.29 -13.47
C SER A 428 18.64 -1.82 -13.87
N ILE A 429 18.74 -1.28 -15.07
CA ILE A 429 19.96 -0.80 -15.68
C ILE A 429 20.43 0.51 -15.03
N SER A 430 19.55 1.37 -14.49
CA SER A 430 19.95 2.63 -13.84
C SER A 430 20.44 2.47 -12.40
N ILE A 431 20.24 1.28 -11.82
CA ILE A 431 20.68 0.92 -10.46
C ILE A 431 22.11 0.35 -10.51
N LYS A 432 22.56 -0.11 -11.68
CA LYS A 432 23.92 -0.61 -11.91
C LYS A 432 24.91 0.55 -12.05
N GLU A 433 26.12 0.34 -11.55
CA GLU A 433 27.24 1.28 -11.68
C GLU A 433 27.78 1.41 -13.13
N ASP A 434 27.19 0.72 -14.11
CA ASP A 434 27.57 0.78 -15.53
C ASP A 434 26.82 1.89 -16.33
N ASP A 435 26.34 2.92 -15.61
CA ASP A 435 25.56 4.07 -16.12
C ASP A 435 26.39 4.99 -17.06
N THR A 436 27.72 4.85 -17.07
CA THR A 436 28.63 5.80 -17.73
C THR A 436 28.48 5.82 -19.26
N SER A 437 28.40 4.65 -19.90
CA SER A 437 28.30 4.55 -21.37
C SER A 437 26.94 5.06 -21.91
N ARG A 438 25.87 4.85 -21.13
CA ARG A 438 24.52 5.36 -21.43
C ARG A 438 24.43 6.87 -21.21
N LEU A 439 25.09 7.39 -20.18
CA LEU A 439 25.19 8.82 -19.93
C LEU A 439 26.04 9.52 -20.99
N GLU A 440 27.14 8.92 -21.45
CA GLU A 440 27.99 9.46 -22.51
C GLU A 440 27.20 9.64 -23.82
N SER A 441 26.38 8.65 -24.17
CA SER A 441 25.56 8.70 -25.38
C SER A 441 24.20 9.43 -25.21
N LEU A 442 23.93 10.05 -24.06
CA LEU A 442 22.64 10.70 -23.78
C LEU A 442 22.39 11.91 -24.72
N GLU A 443 23.37 12.80 -24.85
CA GLU A 443 23.30 13.97 -25.75
C GLU A 443 22.98 13.60 -27.20
N PRO A 444 23.74 12.71 -27.88
CA PRO A 444 23.45 12.35 -29.27
C PRO A 444 22.09 11.66 -29.43
N ARG A 445 21.63 10.87 -28.45
CA ARG A 445 20.28 10.27 -28.51
C ARG A 445 19.18 11.34 -28.44
N ILE A 446 19.31 12.35 -27.57
CA ILE A 446 18.34 13.46 -27.50
C ILE A 446 18.38 14.29 -28.78
N LEU A 447 19.57 14.63 -29.29
CA LEU A 447 19.73 15.41 -30.54
C LEU A 447 19.17 14.69 -31.78
N SER A 448 19.12 13.36 -31.78
CA SER A 448 18.45 12.60 -32.87
C SER A 448 16.94 12.84 -32.94
N LYS A 449 16.33 13.31 -31.83
CA LYS A 449 14.88 13.51 -31.69
C LYS A 449 14.48 14.98 -31.59
N ILE A 450 15.40 15.85 -31.17
CA ILE A 450 15.23 17.29 -30.94
C ILE A 450 16.04 18.07 -31.98
N PHE A 451 15.40 18.99 -32.69
CA PHE A 451 16.04 19.74 -33.77
C PHE A 451 16.23 21.21 -33.41
N GLY A 452 17.39 21.79 -33.74
CA GLY A 452 17.65 23.24 -33.63
C GLY A 452 17.87 23.78 -32.21
N GLN A 453 17.96 22.90 -31.21
CA GLN A 453 18.12 23.26 -29.80
C GLN A 453 19.39 22.67 -29.19
N ASP A 454 20.45 22.55 -29.98
CA ASP A 454 21.68 21.82 -29.69
C ASP A 454 22.34 22.30 -28.38
N LYS A 455 22.48 23.63 -28.21
CA LYS A 455 23.02 24.23 -26.99
C LYS A 455 22.17 23.92 -25.76
N ALA A 456 20.85 23.95 -25.90
CA ALA A 456 19.93 23.68 -24.79
C ALA A 456 20.03 22.20 -24.37
N VAL A 457 20.03 21.29 -25.34
CA VAL A 457 20.20 19.85 -25.08
C VAL A 457 21.53 19.57 -24.39
N LYS A 458 22.64 20.13 -24.89
CA LYS A 458 23.95 19.98 -24.28
C LYS A 458 23.99 20.44 -22.81
N SER A 459 23.43 21.62 -22.52
CA SER A 459 23.41 22.12 -21.14
C SER A 459 22.49 21.30 -20.22
N VAL A 460 21.40 20.72 -20.75
CA VAL A 460 20.54 19.79 -19.99
C VAL A 460 21.29 18.50 -19.68
N THR A 461 21.97 17.92 -20.66
CA THR A 461 22.70 16.66 -20.49
C THR A 461 23.90 16.83 -19.57
N GLU A 462 24.64 17.93 -19.68
CA GLU A 462 25.73 18.27 -18.76
C GLU A 462 25.24 18.38 -17.31
N ALA A 463 24.11 19.05 -17.05
CA ALA A 463 23.55 19.17 -15.70
C ALA A 463 23.17 17.81 -15.10
N VAL A 464 22.56 16.93 -15.90
CA VAL A 464 22.21 15.56 -15.46
C VAL A 464 23.46 14.71 -15.22
N GLN A 465 24.45 14.80 -16.11
CA GLN A 465 25.72 14.07 -16.01
C GLN A 465 26.52 14.52 -14.78
N MET A 466 26.58 15.82 -14.47
CA MET A 466 27.26 16.33 -13.27
C MET A 466 26.69 15.73 -11.99
N SER A 467 25.36 15.62 -11.90
CA SER A 467 24.73 15.03 -10.73
C SER A 467 24.97 13.53 -10.62
N LYS A 468 24.87 12.82 -11.75
CA LYS A 468 25.17 11.38 -11.81
C LYS A 468 26.64 11.06 -11.52
N ALA A 469 27.56 11.98 -11.79
CA ALA A 469 28.97 11.87 -11.42
C ALA A 469 29.25 12.17 -9.93
N GLY A 470 28.22 12.46 -9.12
CA GLY A 470 28.39 12.81 -7.70
C GLY A 470 29.05 14.16 -7.48
N LEU A 471 29.03 15.05 -8.48
CA LEU A 471 29.59 16.41 -8.40
C LEU A 471 28.58 17.43 -7.87
N THR A 472 27.39 16.97 -7.46
CA THR A 472 26.34 17.77 -6.83
C THR A 472 26.16 17.37 -5.36
N GLU A 473 25.66 18.27 -4.53
CA GLU A 473 25.35 17.95 -3.13
C GLU A 473 24.19 16.94 -3.02
N ASP A 474 24.37 15.89 -2.21
CA ASP A 474 23.38 14.81 -1.99
C ASP A 474 22.04 15.29 -1.40
N SER A 475 22.00 16.49 -0.83
CA SER A 475 20.79 17.09 -0.24
C SER A 475 19.96 17.89 -1.23
N LYS A 476 20.30 17.89 -2.53
CA LYS A 476 19.62 18.64 -3.58
C LYS A 476 19.01 17.70 -4.63
N PRO A 477 17.99 18.16 -5.40
CA PRO A 477 17.51 17.39 -6.54
C PRO A 477 18.62 17.17 -7.57
N LEU A 478 18.52 16.10 -8.37
CA LEU A 478 19.52 15.76 -9.40
C LEU A 478 19.84 16.97 -10.30
N ALA A 479 18.81 17.67 -10.75
CA ALA A 479 18.99 18.96 -11.40
C ALA A 479 17.74 19.82 -11.22
N SER A 480 17.94 21.13 -11.08
CA SER A 480 16.88 22.13 -11.06
C SER A 480 17.09 23.10 -12.22
N LEU A 481 16.30 22.94 -13.29
CA LEU A 481 16.50 23.60 -14.57
C LEU A 481 15.34 24.54 -14.88
N LEU A 482 15.66 25.75 -15.36
CA LEU A 482 14.66 26.69 -15.88
C LEU A 482 14.81 26.81 -17.40
N PHE A 483 13.83 26.32 -18.15
CA PHE A 483 13.77 26.39 -19.60
C PHE A 483 13.09 27.68 -20.03
N VAL A 484 13.81 28.56 -20.70
CA VAL A 484 13.32 29.87 -21.13
C VAL A 484 13.35 29.97 -22.65
N GLY A 485 12.25 30.40 -23.25
CA GLY A 485 12.18 30.64 -24.69
C GLY A 485 10.76 30.86 -25.20
N PRO A 486 10.57 31.10 -26.51
CA PRO A 486 9.24 31.28 -27.10
C PRO A 486 8.33 30.03 -26.99
N THR A 487 7.04 30.23 -27.23
CA THR A 487 6.06 29.14 -27.29
C THR A 487 6.35 28.22 -28.48
N GLY A 488 6.20 26.92 -28.28
CA GLY A 488 6.31 25.94 -29.38
C GLY A 488 7.72 25.64 -29.90
N VAL A 489 8.79 26.10 -29.23
CA VAL A 489 10.20 25.82 -29.62
C VAL A 489 10.75 24.48 -29.10
N GLY A 490 9.96 23.72 -28.33
CA GLY A 490 10.34 22.37 -27.87
C GLY A 490 10.81 22.26 -26.41
N LYS A 491 10.55 23.25 -25.54
CA LYS A 491 10.86 23.17 -24.11
C LYS A 491 10.31 21.90 -23.44
N THR A 492 8.99 21.68 -23.54
CA THR A 492 8.29 20.50 -23.00
C THR A 492 8.71 19.21 -23.72
N GLU A 493 9.06 19.30 -25.01
CA GLU A 493 9.51 18.16 -25.82
C GLU A 493 10.88 17.63 -25.32
N VAL A 494 11.82 18.52 -24.98
CA VAL A 494 13.12 18.15 -24.41
C VAL A 494 12.94 17.43 -23.08
N ALA A 495 12.09 17.93 -22.18
CA ALA A 495 11.80 17.26 -20.90
C ALA A 495 11.23 15.85 -21.10
N ARG A 496 10.32 15.70 -22.06
CA ARG A 496 9.70 14.41 -22.39
C ARG A 496 10.69 13.42 -23.01
N VAL A 497 11.54 13.88 -23.93
CA VAL A 497 12.58 13.05 -24.54
C VAL A 497 13.62 12.66 -23.50
N LEU A 498 14.02 13.58 -22.61
CA LEU A 498 14.93 13.28 -21.50
C LEU A 498 14.40 12.15 -20.61
N ALA A 499 13.14 12.25 -20.16
CA ALA A 499 12.51 11.20 -19.35
C ALA A 499 12.52 9.84 -20.07
N GLN A 500 12.18 9.83 -21.37
CA GLN A 500 12.19 8.63 -22.19
C GLN A 500 13.59 8.03 -22.38
N GLU A 501 14.61 8.86 -22.59
CA GLU A 501 16.00 8.39 -22.77
C GLU A 501 16.65 7.90 -21.47
N LEU A 502 16.17 8.37 -20.33
CA LEU A 502 16.59 7.94 -19.00
C LEU A 502 15.78 6.75 -18.47
N GLY A 503 14.65 6.40 -19.10
CA GLY A 503 13.78 5.32 -18.64
C GLY A 503 13.03 5.64 -17.34
N ILE A 504 12.73 6.93 -17.10
CA ILE A 504 12.05 7.41 -15.88
C ILE A 504 10.73 8.10 -16.22
N GLU A 505 9.82 8.19 -15.25
CA GLU A 505 8.50 8.77 -15.46
C GLU A 505 8.57 10.30 -15.68
N LEU A 506 7.69 10.83 -16.53
CA LEU A 506 7.48 12.28 -16.66
C LEU A 506 6.22 12.67 -15.90
N ILE A 507 6.39 13.40 -14.80
CA ILE A 507 5.29 13.99 -14.03
C ILE A 507 5.13 15.43 -14.48
N ARG A 508 3.94 15.84 -14.91
CA ARG A 508 3.69 17.18 -15.43
C ARG A 508 2.60 17.90 -14.65
N PHE A 509 2.88 19.12 -14.23
CA PHE A 509 1.89 20.06 -13.70
C PHE A 509 1.87 21.33 -14.55
N ASP A 510 0.67 21.79 -14.92
CA ASP A 510 0.46 23.07 -15.59
C ASP A 510 0.27 24.16 -14.53
N MET A 511 1.21 25.09 -14.43
CA MET A 511 1.20 26.12 -13.39
C MET A 511 0.09 27.16 -13.58
N SER A 512 -0.53 27.23 -14.75
CA SER A 512 -1.73 28.04 -14.97
C SER A 512 -2.93 27.56 -14.13
N GLU A 513 -3.01 26.26 -13.83
CA GLU A 513 -4.04 25.70 -12.93
C GLU A 513 -3.83 26.11 -11.47
N PHE A 514 -2.61 26.53 -11.12
CA PHE A 514 -2.20 26.89 -9.76
C PHE A 514 -1.95 28.39 -9.58
N ALA A 515 -2.61 29.22 -10.39
CA ALA A 515 -2.54 30.68 -10.27
C ALA A 515 -3.24 31.22 -9.00
N GLU A 516 -4.25 30.49 -8.50
CA GLU A 516 -5.03 30.88 -7.31
C GLU A 516 -4.56 30.17 -6.04
N LYS A 517 -4.67 30.87 -4.90
CA LYS A 517 -4.24 30.34 -3.60
C LYS A 517 -4.93 29.03 -3.20
N HIS A 518 -6.21 28.85 -3.53
CA HIS A 518 -6.94 27.61 -3.24
C HIS A 518 -6.44 26.41 -4.06
N ALA A 519 -5.92 26.65 -5.27
CA ALA A 519 -5.32 25.59 -6.08
C ALA A 519 -3.94 25.17 -5.53
N VAL A 520 -3.16 26.10 -4.97
CA VAL A 520 -1.90 25.78 -4.28
C VAL A 520 -2.13 24.78 -3.14
N ALA A 521 -3.25 24.92 -2.41
CA ALA A 521 -3.62 23.97 -1.37
C ALA A 521 -3.85 22.56 -1.91
N LYS A 522 -4.31 22.37 -3.15
CA LYS A 522 -4.41 21.03 -3.76
C LYS A 522 -3.04 20.42 -4.06
N LEU A 523 -2.05 21.25 -4.39
CA LEU A 523 -0.70 20.79 -4.72
C LEU A 523 0.03 20.21 -3.50
N ILE A 524 -0.23 20.74 -2.29
CA ILE A 524 0.51 20.40 -1.05
C ILE A 524 -0.40 19.86 0.06
N GLY A 525 -1.70 19.85 -0.15
CA GLY A 525 -2.71 19.48 0.84
C GLY A 525 -3.32 20.73 1.49
N SER A 526 -4.61 20.66 1.82
CA SER A 526 -5.29 21.76 2.53
C SER A 526 -4.79 21.85 3.98
N PRO A 527 -4.81 23.03 4.63
CA PRO A 527 -4.56 23.15 6.07
C PRO A 527 -5.65 22.44 6.89
N ALA A 528 -5.34 22.08 8.14
CA ALA A 528 -6.31 21.46 9.05
C ALA A 528 -7.57 22.33 9.23
N GLY A 529 -8.74 21.73 9.03
CA GLY A 529 -10.04 22.40 9.15
C GLY A 529 -10.65 22.95 7.85
N TYR A 530 -10.00 22.74 6.70
CA TYR A 530 -10.53 23.09 5.38
C TYR A 530 -11.00 21.84 4.61
N VAL A 531 -11.98 22.02 3.70
CA VAL A 531 -12.44 20.95 2.79
C VAL A 531 -11.25 20.46 1.95
N GLY A 532 -11.08 19.14 1.86
CA GLY A 532 -9.92 18.50 1.23
C GLY A 532 -8.69 18.38 2.12
N TYR A 533 -8.80 18.59 3.44
CA TYR A 533 -7.72 18.22 4.40
C TYR A 533 -7.43 16.72 4.37
N GLU A 534 -8.44 15.90 4.07
CA GLU A 534 -8.32 14.44 3.88
C GLU A 534 -7.58 14.06 2.59
N ASP A 535 -7.52 14.97 1.61
CA ASP A 535 -6.79 14.73 0.36
C ASP A 535 -5.33 15.19 0.56
N GLY A 536 -4.36 14.28 0.39
CA GLY A 536 -2.94 14.60 0.45
C GLY A 536 -2.52 15.67 -0.58
N GLY A 537 -1.25 16.08 -0.55
CA GLY A 537 -0.74 16.99 -1.58
C GLY A 537 -0.51 16.27 -2.91
N GLN A 538 -1.09 16.76 -4.01
CA GLN A 538 -0.90 16.14 -5.33
C GLN A 538 0.58 16.03 -5.72
N LEU A 539 1.40 17.03 -5.41
CA LEU A 539 2.83 17.00 -5.69
C LEU A 539 3.56 16.01 -4.79
N THR A 540 3.27 16.02 -3.49
CA THR A 540 3.91 15.10 -2.55
C THR A 540 3.55 13.64 -2.83
N ASP A 541 2.29 13.37 -3.17
CA ASP A 541 1.83 12.02 -3.48
C ASP A 541 2.40 11.52 -4.81
N ALA A 542 2.47 12.37 -5.84
CA ALA A 542 3.08 12.03 -7.13
C ALA A 542 4.56 11.65 -6.96
N ILE A 543 5.31 12.41 -6.18
CA ILE A 543 6.74 12.15 -5.94
C ILE A 543 6.96 10.95 -5.03
N ARG A 544 6.11 10.72 -4.02
CA ARG A 544 6.16 9.49 -3.22
C ARG A 544 5.90 8.24 -4.06
N LYS A 545 4.97 8.32 -5.01
CA LYS A 545 4.64 7.22 -5.92
C LYS A 545 5.76 6.95 -6.94
N SER A 546 6.44 8.01 -7.38
CA SER A 546 7.46 7.96 -8.42
C SER A 546 8.65 8.86 -8.06
N PRO A 547 9.51 8.42 -7.10
CA PRO A 547 10.59 9.24 -6.55
C PRO A 547 11.75 9.47 -7.53
N ASN A 548 11.86 8.66 -8.58
CA ASN A 548 12.79 8.86 -9.69
C ASN A 548 12.02 9.27 -10.94
N CYS A 549 11.95 10.57 -11.19
CA CYS A 549 11.17 11.12 -12.29
C CYS A 549 11.76 12.44 -12.82
N VAL A 550 11.35 12.80 -14.03
CA VAL A 550 11.39 14.20 -14.50
C VAL A 550 10.12 14.89 -14.03
N LEU A 551 10.24 15.87 -13.15
CA LEU A 551 9.14 16.72 -12.72
C LEU A 551 9.11 17.99 -13.57
N LEU A 552 8.10 18.12 -14.41
CA LEU A 552 7.89 19.27 -15.30
C LEU A 552 6.81 20.21 -14.75
N LEU A 553 7.20 21.43 -14.42
CA LEU A 553 6.31 22.54 -14.06
C LEU A 553 6.21 23.50 -15.25
N ASP A 554 5.15 23.37 -16.05
CA ASP A 554 4.97 24.15 -17.27
C ASP A 554 4.43 25.56 -16.94
N GLU A 555 4.94 26.59 -17.61
CA GLU A 555 4.51 28.00 -17.47
C GLU A 555 4.61 28.57 -16.05
N ILE A 556 5.78 28.39 -15.39
CA ILE A 556 5.99 28.75 -13.98
C ILE A 556 5.67 30.22 -13.66
N GLU A 557 5.82 31.14 -14.62
CA GLU A 557 5.46 32.55 -14.45
C GLU A 557 3.96 32.80 -14.17
N LYS A 558 3.10 31.81 -14.43
CA LYS A 558 1.65 31.87 -14.15
C LYS A 558 1.29 31.37 -12.75
N ALA A 559 2.21 30.69 -12.07
CA ALA A 559 2.01 30.15 -10.74
C ALA A 559 1.75 31.25 -9.69
N HIS A 560 0.96 30.92 -8.67
CA HIS A 560 0.85 31.74 -7.48
C HIS A 560 2.22 31.92 -6.77
N PRO A 561 2.53 33.10 -6.20
CA PRO A 561 3.81 33.37 -5.52
C PRO A 561 4.19 32.36 -4.43
N ASP A 562 3.22 31.77 -3.73
CA ASP A 562 3.48 30.77 -2.68
C ASP A 562 4.25 29.56 -3.24
N ILE A 563 3.97 29.13 -4.47
CA ILE A 563 4.65 27.99 -5.13
C ILE A 563 6.17 28.20 -5.19
N TYR A 564 6.62 29.43 -5.39
CA TYR A 564 8.05 29.73 -5.43
C TYR A 564 8.74 29.43 -4.09
N ASN A 565 8.08 29.67 -2.95
CA ASN A 565 8.64 29.36 -1.63
C ASN A 565 8.80 27.86 -1.44
N ILE A 566 7.84 27.09 -1.95
CA ILE A 566 7.87 25.62 -1.92
C ILE A 566 9.00 25.10 -2.81
N LEU A 567 9.16 25.65 -4.01
CA LEU A 567 10.25 25.26 -4.91
C LEU A 567 11.62 25.62 -4.34
N LEU A 568 11.76 26.74 -3.63
CA LEU A 568 13.00 27.05 -2.91
C LEU A 568 13.33 25.96 -1.89
N GLN A 569 12.35 25.50 -1.09
CA GLN A 569 12.55 24.40 -0.15
C GLN A 569 12.97 23.10 -0.86
N VAL A 570 12.32 22.77 -1.98
CA VAL A 570 12.62 21.57 -2.77
C VAL A 570 14.05 21.65 -3.35
N MET A 571 14.45 22.78 -3.92
CA MET A 571 15.80 22.94 -4.50
C MET A 571 16.91 22.93 -3.45
N ASP A 572 16.60 23.29 -2.20
CA ASP A 572 17.58 23.40 -1.12
C ASP A 572 17.81 22.11 -0.35
N TYR A 573 16.72 21.40 -0.07
CA TYR A 573 16.70 20.26 0.85
C TYR A 573 16.21 18.98 0.20
N ALA A 574 15.81 19.03 -1.07
CA ALA A 574 15.24 17.91 -1.81
C ALA A 574 14.12 17.20 -1.03
N ARG A 575 13.36 17.95 -0.22
CA ARG A 575 12.32 17.40 0.63
C ARG A 575 11.15 18.37 0.73
N LEU A 576 9.96 17.85 0.50
CA LEU A 576 8.72 18.57 0.74
C LEU A 576 7.89 17.81 1.78
N THR A 577 7.27 18.54 2.69
CA THR A 577 6.35 17.97 3.68
C THR A 577 4.97 18.54 3.43
N ASP A 578 3.98 17.68 3.30
CA ASP A 578 2.58 18.09 3.14
C ASP A 578 1.96 18.50 4.49
N ASN A 579 0.73 19.01 4.45
CA ASN A 579 0.02 19.42 5.67
C ASN A 579 -0.44 18.25 6.57
N LYS A 580 -0.33 17.01 6.10
CA LYS A 580 -0.55 15.78 6.88
C LYS A 580 0.74 15.25 7.50
N GLY A 581 1.89 15.88 7.27
CA GLY A 581 3.20 15.41 7.73
C GLY A 581 3.83 14.34 6.85
N ASN A 582 3.22 14.00 5.70
CA ASN A 582 3.87 13.10 4.75
C ASN A 582 5.07 13.79 4.11
N HIS A 583 6.15 13.04 3.91
CA HIS A 583 7.37 13.52 3.31
C HIS A 583 7.54 12.98 1.89
N ALA A 584 7.86 13.86 0.95
CA ALA A 584 8.26 13.53 -0.41
C ALA A 584 9.75 13.86 -0.61
N ASP A 585 10.49 12.91 -1.16
CA ASP A 585 11.92 13.00 -1.42
C ASP A 585 12.17 13.33 -2.90
N PHE A 586 12.90 14.43 -3.14
CA PHE A 586 13.21 14.96 -4.47
C PHE A 586 14.67 14.72 -4.86
N ARG A 587 15.47 14.00 -4.07
CA ARG A 587 16.91 13.80 -4.35
C ARG A 587 17.14 13.13 -5.69
N ASN A 588 16.24 12.25 -6.10
CA ASN A 588 16.28 11.55 -7.39
C ASN A 588 15.40 12.21 -8.48
N VAL A 589 14.99 13.47 -8.29
CA VAL A 589 14.10 14.19 -9.21
C VAL A 589 14.90 15.15 -10.09
N ILE A 590 14.63 15.13 -11.39
CA ILE A 590 15.06 16.18 -12.33
C ILE A 590 13.92 17.20 -12.40
N LEU A 591 14.07 18.31 -11.69
CA LEU A 591 13.10 19.41 -11.65
C LEU A 591 13.30 20.32 -12.87
N ILE A 592 12.32 20.37 -13.75
CA ILE A 592 12.30 21.23 -14.93
C ILE A 592 11.13 22.20 -14.81
N MET A 593 11.41 23.49 -14.90
CA MET A 593 10.41 24.55 -14.98
C MET A 593 10.48 25.19 -16.36
N THR A 594 9.35 25.44 -17.02
CA THR A 594 9.34 26.16 -18.30
C THR A 594 8.83 27.58 -18.08
N SER A 595 9.36 28.52 -18.86
CA SER A 595 8.86 29.87 -18.91
C SER A 595 8.86 30.44 -20.32
N ASN A 596 7.81 31.19 -20.63
CA ASN A 596 7.72 32.01 -21.84
C ASN A 596 8.21 33.44 -21.60
N ALA A 597 8.61 33.77 -20.36
CA ALA A 597 9.12 35.09 -19.98
C ALA A 597 10.35 35.47 -20.83
N GLY A 598 10.25 36.57 -21.57
CA GLY A 598 11.34 37.07 -22.43
C GLY A 598 11.14 36.90 -23.93
N ALA A 599 10.21 36.05 -24.38
CA ALA A 599 9.97 35.82 -25.81
C ALA A 599 9.49 37.07 -26.56
N GLN A 600 8.58 37.86 -25.98
CA GLN A 600 8.04 39.09 -26.58
C GLN A 600 9.08 40.23 -26.69
N TYR A 601 10.11 40.23 -25.84
CA TYR A 601 11.13 41.28 -25.83
C TYR A 601 12.36 40.92 -26.66
N ALA A 602 12.66 39.63 -26.81
CA ALA A 602 13.71 39.15 -27.71
C ALA A 602 13.40 39.48 -29.18
N SER A 603 12.13 39.43 -29.59
CA SER A 603 11.69 39.85 -30.92
C SER A 603 11.82 41.35 -31.15
N GLN A 604 11.54 42.18 -30.14
CA GLN A 604 11.69 43.65 -30.20
C GLN A 604 13.16 44.09 -30.25
N ALA A 605 14.09 43.36 -29.61
CA ALA A 605 15.51 43.67 -29.64
C ALA A 605 16.14 43.59 -31.05
N LYS A 606 15.53 42.85 -31.98
CA LYS A 606 15.97 42.75 -33.39
C LYS A 606 15.58 43.98 -34.24
N VAL A 607 14.70 44.87 -33.76
CA VAL A 607 14.10 45.97 -34.56
C VAL A 607 14.77 47.34 -34.31
N GLY A 608 15.83 47.41 -33.50
CA GLY A 608 16.54 48.66 -33.20
C GLY A 608 17.88 48.81 -33.93
N PHE A 609 18.13 49.98 -34.53
CA PHE A 609 19.47 50.36 -35.00
C PHE A 609 20.41 50.55 -33.80
N GLY A 610 21.31 49.60 -33.56
CA GLY A 610 22.55 49.86 -32.79
C GLY A 610 22.79 49.11 -31.48
N ASN A 611 22.25 47.90 -31.23
CA ASN A 611 22.65 47.12 -30.04
C ASN A 611 23.30 45.77 -30.40
N THR A 612 24.50 45.56 -29.87
CA THR A 612 25.38 44.36 -29.96
C THR A 612 24.98 43.22 -29.00
N THR A 613 23.83 43.32 -28.33
CA THR A 613 23.39 42.29 -27.37
C THR A 613 22.82 41.08 -28.10
N SER A 614 23.30 39.88 -27.77
CA SER A 614 22.73 38.64 -28.31
C SER A 614 21.27 38.42 -27.84
N SER A 615 20.45 37.74 -28.65
CA SER A 615 19.05 37.42 -28.30
C SER A 615 18.94 36.70 -26.94
N GLY A 616 19.92 35.85 -26.60
CA GLY A 616 19.98 35.15 -25.31
C GLY A 616 20.25 36.08 -24.12
N GLU A 617 21.14 37.06 -24.27
CA GLU A 617 21.43 38.04 -23.21
C GLU A 617 20.23 38.98 -22.93
N ALA A 618 19.48 39.34 -23.97
CA ALA A 618 18.24 40.08 -23.83
C ALA A 618 17.18 39.26 -23.07
N MET A 619 17.07 37.97 -23.37
CA MET A 619 16.17 37.05 -22.66
C MET A 619 16.59 36.88 -21.19
N MET A 620 17.87 36.68 -20.91
CA MET A 620 18.37 36.56 -19.53
C MET A 620 18.15 37.83 -18.69
N ARG A 621 18.24 39.02 -19.30
CA ARG A 621 17.86 40.27 -18.62
C ARG A 621 16.39 40.27 -18.21
N GLN A 622 15.51 39.70 -19.04
CA GLN A 622 14.09 39.61 -18.70
C GLN A 622 13.83 38.54 -17.64
N VAL A 623 14.49 37.40 -17.70
CA VAL A 623 14.42 36.36 -16.64
C VAL A 623 14.77 36.96 -15.28
N LYS A 624 15.85 37.75 -15.20
CA LYS A 624 16.26 38.46 -13.97
C LYS A 624 15.27 39.51 -13.47
N ARG A 625 14.32 39.94 -14.31
CA ARG A 625 13.22 40.86 -13.93
C ARG A 625 11.96 40.10 -13.51
N SER A 626 11.67 38.99 -14.17
CA SER A 626 10.48 38.16 -13.91
C SER A 626 10.64 37.29 -12.66
N PHE A 627 11.85 36.81 -12.38
CA PHE A 627 12.14 35.93 -11.25
C PHE A 627 13.04 36.62 -10.24
N LYS A 628 12.77 36.41 -8.95
CA LYS A 628 13.61 36.93 -7.86
C LYS A 628 15.01 36.31 -7.93
N PRO A 629 16.08 37.06 -7.58
CA PRO A 629 17.44 36.54 -7.55
C PRO A 629 17.60 35.28 -6.69
N GLU A 630 16.88 35.20 -5.57
CA GLU A 630 16.85 34.04 -4.68
C GLU A 630 16.47 32.75 -5.41
N PHE A 631 15.47 32.81 -6.29
CA PHE A 631 15.02 31.66 -7.08
C PHE A 631 16.05 31.27 -8.13
N ILE A 632 16.59 32.24 -8.87
CA ILE A 632 17.57 31.99 -9.95
C ILE A 632 18.84 31.35 -9.39
N ASN A 633 19.31 31.80 -8.22
CA ASN A 633 20.54 31.31 -7.60
C ASN A 633 20.43 29.87 -7.06
N ARG A 634 19.23 29.29 -6.95
CA ARG A 634 19.03 27.88 -6.57
C ARG A 634 18.94 26.93 -7.75
N LEU A 635 18.79 27.45 -8.97
CA LEU A 635 18.78 26.64 -10.17
C LEU A 635 20.17 26.07 -10.44
N SER A 636 20.25 24.81 -10.87
CA SER A 636 21.45 24.22 -11.44
C SER A 636 21.86 24.96 -12.72
N ALA A 637 20.88 25.27 -13.58
CA ALA A 637 21.11 26.05 -14.79
C ALA A 637 19.83 26.71 -15.31
N THR A 638 19.98 27.87 -15.98
CA THR A 638 18.94 28.46 -16.83
C THR A 638 19.25 28.14 -18.29
N ILE A 639 18.36 27.41 -18.94
CA ILE A 639 18.53 26.89 -20.30
C ILE A 639 17.74 27.76 -21.28
N VAL A 640 18.45 28.40 -22.19
CA VAL A 640 17.86 29.29 -23.20
C VAL A 640 17.59 28.52 -24.48
N PHE A 641 16.34 28.55 -24.94
CA PHE A 641 15.89 27.96 -26.20
C PHE A 641 15.85 29.02 -27.29
N ASN A 642 16.31 28.63 -28.49
CA ASN A 642 16.36 29.52 -29.64
C ASN A 642 15.00 29.60 -30.35
N ASP A 643 14.80 30.70 -31.09
CA ASP A 643 13.68 30.86 -32.01
C ASP A 643 13.65 29.71 -33.03
N MET A 644 12.44 29.32 -33.46
CA MET A 644 12.25 28.31 -34.49
C MET A 644 12.79 28.81 -35.83
N THR A 645 13.75 28.08 -36.42
CA THR A 645 14.26 28.35 -37.76
C THR A 645 13.43 27.62 -38.82
N ARG A 646 13.51 28.06 -40.07
CA ARG A 646 12.83 27.36 -41.18
C ARG A 646 13.35 25.93 -41.37
N ASP A 647 14.65 25.70 -41.17
CA ASP A 647 15.25 24.36 -41.21
C ASP A 647 14.69 23.47 -40.09
N MET A 648 14.62 23.98 -38.85
CA MET A 648 14.00 23.30 -37.73
C MET A 648 12.54 22.94 -38.04
N ALA A 649 11.76 23.90 -38.55
CA ALA A 649 10.36 23.68 -38.91
C ALA A 649 10.20 22.62 -40.02
N SER A 650 11.08 22.60 -41.02
CA SER A 650 11.08 21.56 -42.07
C SER A 650 11.31 20.17 -41.49
N ARG A 651 12.34 20.00 -40.65
CA ARG A 651 12.63 18.71 -39.99
C ARG A 651 11.51 18.25 -39.07
N ILE A 652 10.84 19.19 -38.40
CA ILE A 652 9.66 18.89 -37.57
C ILE A 652 8.50 18.43 -38.45
N LEU A 653 8.22 19.12 -39.55
CA LEU A 653 7.20 18.72 -40.52
C LEU A 653 7.47 17.30 -41.04
N ASP A 654 8.71 17.01 -41.44
CA ASP A 654 9.12 15.68 -41.90
C ASP A 654 8.88 14.60 -40.84
N LYS A 655 9.31 14.84 -39.60
CA LYS A 655 9.07 13.95 -38.47
C LYS A 655 7.57 13.68 -38.27
N LYS A 656 6.71 14.70 -38.38
CA LYS A 656 5.26 14.56 -38.23
C LYS A 656 4.62 13.83 -39.41
N LEU A 657 5.08 14.07 -40.63
CA LEU A 657 4.66 13.35 -41.82
C LEU A 657 5.06 11.88 -41.75
N ASP A 658 6.24 11.55 -41.22
CA ASP A 658 6.66 10.16 -41.00
C ASP A 658 5.81 9.44 -39.96
N MET A 659 5.43 10.13 -38.88
CA MET A 659 4.48 9.59 -37.91
C MET A 659 3.13 9.31 -38.58
N LEU A 660 2.64 10.22 -39.43
CA LEU A 660 1.40 10.03 -40.17
C LEU A 660 1.52 8.88 -41.19
N ARG A 661 2.63 8.76 -41.91
CA ARG A 661 2.93 7.64 -42.82
C ARG A 661 2.83 6.30 -42.11
N ARG A 662 3.39 6.17 -40.90
CA ARG A 662 3.27 4.94 -40.10
C ARG A 662 1.83 4.64 -39.71
N GLN A 663 1.03 5.65 -39.34
CA GLN A 663 -0.39 5.48 -39.03
C GLN A 663 -1.20 5.02 -40.24
N LEU A 664 -0.87 5.54 -41.42
CA LEU A 664 -1.52 5.19 -42.69
C LEU A 664 -1.09 3.80 -43.20
N SER A 665 0.16 3.40 -42.96
CA SER A 665 0.68 2.08 -43.30
C SER A 665 -0.12 0.96 -42.63
N ASN A 666 -0.58 1.16 -41.39
CA ASN A 666 -1.49 0.23 -40.70
C ASN A 666 -2.86 0.06 -41.40
N LYS A 667 -3.21 0.98 -42.30
CA LYS A 667 -4.40 0.94 -43.17
C LYS A 667 -4.05 0.58 -44.61
N ASN A 668 -2.84 0.07 -44.88
CA ASN A 668 -2.30 -0.21 -46.20
C ASN A 668 -2.29 1.02 -47.15
N VAL A 669 -2.14 2.22 -46.60
CA VAL A 669 -2.07 3.48 -47.36
C VAL A 669 -0.65 4.04 -47.33
N GLU A 670 -0.06 4.25 -48.51
CA GLU A 670 1.23 4.90 -48.69
C GLU A 670 1.02 6.39 -48.99
N LEU A 671 1.61 7.28 -48.18
CA LEU A 671 1.49 8.74 -48.36
C LEU A 671 2.72 9.30 -49.09
N ILE A 672 2.47 9.86 -50.28
CA ILE A 672 3.46 10.53 -51.12
C ILE A 672 3.06 12.00 -51.22
N LEU A 673 3.96 12.91 -50.82
CA LEU A 673 3.76 14.36 -50.99
C LEU A 673 4.68 14.86 -52.09
N SER A 674 4.15 15.69 -53.00
CA SER A 674 4.97 16.52 -53.89
C SER A 674 5.78 17.57 -53.10
N ASP A 675 6.89 18.03 -53.66
CA ASP A 675 7.74 19.07 -53.06
C ASP A 675 6.96 20.38 -52.85
N GLU A 676 6.06 20.73 -53.78
CA GLU A 676 5.21 21.92 -53.69
C GLU A 676 4.20 21.80 -52.54
N ALA A 677 3.59 20.62 -52.36
CA ALA A 677 2.69 20.35 -51.25
C ALA A 677 3.41 20.42 -49.89
N HIS A 678 4.65 19.91 -49.84
CA HIS A 678 5.49 20.00 -48.64
C HIS A 678 5.83 21.45 -48.31
N GLN A 679 6.30 22.22 -49.30
CA GLN A 679 6.61 23.64 -49.11
C GLN A 679 5.38 24.46 -48.70
N TYR A 680 4.20 24.14 -49.25
CA TYR A 680 2.94 24.76 -48.85
C TYR A 680 2.63 24.51 -47.36
N LEU A 681 2.68 23.26 -46.91
CA LEU A 681 2.49 22.90 -45.50
C LEU A 681 3.52 23.58 -44.59
N LEU A 682 4.79 23.65 -45.01
CA LEU A 682 5.85 24.32 -44.26
C LEU A 682 5.59 25.83 -44.18
N SER A 683 5.13 26.46 -45.25
CA SER A 683 4.87 27.90 -45.30
C SER A 683 3.69 28.32 -44.42
N GLU A 684 2.59 27.54 -44.41
CA GLU A 684 1.47 27.79 -43.49
C GLU A 684 1.82 27.44 -42.05
N GLY A 685 2.62 26.38 -41.83
CA GLY A 685 2.99 25.90 -40.50
C GLY A 685 4.10 26.70 -39.82
N PHE A 686 4.90 27.47 -40.56
CA PHE A 686 5.98 28.26 -40.03
C PHE A 686 5.48 29.64 -39.55
N THR A 687 5.03 29.69 -38.29
CA THR A 687 4.66 30.96 -37.64
C THR A 687 5.59 31.26 -36.46
N PRO A 688 6.14 32.48 -36.35
CA PRO A 688 6.98 32.88 -35.20
C PRO A 688 6.25 32.83 -33.85
N GLU A 689 4.92 33.01 -33.85
CA GLU A 689 4.10 33.12 -32.64
C GLU A 689 3.73 31.76 -32.02
N TYR A 690 3.41 30.77 -32.85
CA TYR A 690 2.85 29.49 -32.40
C TYR A 690 3.85 28.33 -32.47
N GLY A 691 5.01 28.53 -33.10
CA GLY A 691 6.07 27.52 -33.13
C GLY A 691 5.64 26.24 -33.84
N ALA A 692 6.20 25.10 -33.39
CA ALA A 692 5.89 23.78 -33.94
C ALA A 692 4.42 23.33 -33.76
N ARG A 693 3.64 23.99 -32.89
CA ARG A 693 2.22 23.66 -32.68
C ARG A 693 1.39 23.96 -33.93
N GLU A 694 1.76 24.98 -34.70
CA GLU A 694 1.04 25.34 -35.91
C GLU A 694 1.23 24.28 -37.01
N ILE A 695 2.40 23.63 -37.08
CA ILE A 695 2.64 22.52 -38.01
C ILE A 695 1.63 21.38 -37.80
N ASP A 696 1.38 20.98 -36.54
CA ASP A 696 0.40 19.95 -36.21
C ASP A 696 -1.02 20.36 -36.64
N ARG A 697 -1.34 21.65 -36.49
CA ARG A 697 -2.63 22.23 -36.86
C ARG A 697 -2.82 22.26 -38.38
N VAL A 698 -1.80 22.68 -39.14
CA VAL A 698 -1.84 22.69 -40.61
C VAL A 698 -1.99 21.27 -41.14
N ILE A 699 -1.22 20.30 -40.64
CA ILE A 699 -1.39 18.88 -41.04
C ILE A 699 -2.82 18.40 -40.74
N THR A 700 -3.36 18.74 -39.56
CA THR A 700 -4.69 18.31 -39.14
C THR A 700 -5.82 18.98 -39.91
N ASN A 701 -5.66 20.23 -40.32
CA ASN A 701 -6.71 21.00 -41.00
C ASN A 701 -6.64 20.92 -42.53
N ARG A 702 -5.43 20.75 -43.10
CA ARG A 702 -5.22 20.73 -44.55
C ARG A 702 -5.05 19.33 -45.11
N LEU A 703 -4.25 18.48 -44.45
CA LEU A 703 -3.85 17.19 -44.99
C LEU A 703 -4.77 16.04 -44.53
N LYS A 704 -5.01 15.91 -43.23
CA LYS A 704 -5.82 14.82 -42.66
C LYS A 704 -7.26 14.75 -43.21
N PRO A 705 -7.98 15.86 -43.47
CA PRO A 705 -9.36 15.77 -43.97
C PRO A 705 -9.44 15.17 -45.38
N ILE A 706 -8.45 15.46 -46.23
CA ILE A 706 -8.33 14.87 -47.58
C ILE A 706 -8.15 13.36 -47.44
N LEU A 707 -7.17 12.93 -46.64
CA LEU A 707 -6.89 11.51 -46.40
C LEU A 707 -8.08 10.79 -45.78
N MET A 708 -8.73 11.40 -44.78
CA MET A 708 -9.90 10.84 -44.12
C MET A 708 -11.04 10.59 -45.13
N ARG A 709 -11.32 11.58 -45.99
CA ARG A 709 -12.39 11.47 -46.99
C ARG A 709 -12.10 10.33 -47.97
N GLU A 710 -10.86 10.21 -48.44
CA GLU A 710 -10.47 9.16 -49.39
C GLU A 710 -10.46 7.76 -48.74
N ILE A 711 -10.05 7.66 -47.48
CA ILE A 711 -10.03 6.40 -46.73
C ILE A 711 -11.46 5.92 -46.41
N LEU A 712 -12.38 6.82 -46.05
CA LEU A 712 -13.76 6.45 -45.68
C LEU A 712 -14.71 6.36 -46.87
N PHE A 713 -14.53 7.21 -47.88
CA PHE A 713 -15.50 7.43 -48.95
C PHE A 713 -14.94 7.34 -50.38
N GLY A 714 -13.63 7.29 -50.53
CA GLY A 714 -12.96 7.39 -51.84
C GLY A 714 -12.13 6.16 -52.21
N GLU A 715 -11.06 6.40 -52.98
CA GLU A 715 -10.28 5.35 -53.65
C GLU A 715 -9.36 4.58 -52.70
N LEU A 716 -9.14 5.08 -51.47
CA LEU A 716 -8.22 4.49 -50.49
C LEU A 716 -8.90 3.55 -49.48
N ARG A 717 -10.16 3.16 -49.72
CA ARG A 717 -10.93 2.27 -48.82
C ARG A 717 -10.26 0.91 -48.61
N GLU A 718 -9.61 0.37 -49.63
CA GLU A 718 -8.91 -0.92 -49.59
C GLU A 718 -7.38 -0.76 -49.48
N GLY A 719 -6.90 0.45 -49.18
CA GLY A 719 -5.48 0.82 -49.24
C GLY A 719 -5.09 1.43 -50.59
N GLY A 720 -3.80 1.70 -50.79
CA GLY A 720 -3.26 2.27 -52.02
C GLY A 720 -2.30 3.44 -51.80
N LYS A 721 -2.06 4.23 -52.84
CA LYS A 721 -1.15 5.39 -52.81
C LYS A 721 -1.92 6.69 -52.74
N ALA A 722 -1.72 7.45 -51.67
CA ALA A 722 -2.20 8.81 -51.51
C ALA A 722 -1.13 9.78 -52.03
N GLU A 723 -1.19 10.14 -53.32
CA GLU A 723 -0.35 11.18 -53.92
C GLU A 723 -0.99 12.56 -53.68
N ILE A 724 -0.37 13.40 -52.84
CA ILE A 724 -0.86 14.73 -52.50
C ILE A 724 -0.07 15.80 -53.26
N ILE A 725 -0.80 16.63 -54.01
CA ILE A 725 -0.27 17.73 -54.83
C ILE A 725 -0.88 19.07 -54.41
N LEU A 726 -0.18 20.16 -54.75
CA LEU A 726 -0.70 21.51 -54.60
C LEU A 726 -1.49 21.92 -55.87
N SER A 727 -2.71 22.42 -55.68
CA SER A 727 -3.57 23.00 -56.72
C SER A 727 -3.90 24.45 -56.40
N ASP A 728 -4.54 25.16 -57.34
CA ASP A 728 -4.96 26.57 -57.16
C ASP A 728 -5.86 26.79 -55.93
N ASN A 729 -6.58 25.75 -55.48
CA ASN A 729 -7.49 25.79 -54.34
C ASN A 729 -6.91 25.13 -53.07
N GLY A 730 -5.60 24.85 -53.04
CA GLY A 730 -4.91 24.20 -51.91
C GLY A 730 -4.53 22.75 -52.19
N LEU A 731 -4.28 21.99 -51.13
CA LEU A 731 -3.89 20.57 -51.23
C LEU A 731 -5.03 19.71 -51.78
N MET A 732 -4.71 18.78 -52.67
CA MET A 732 -5.64 17.77 -53.16
C MET A 732 -4.93 16.43 -53.40
N MET A 733 -5.70 15.33 -53.38
CA MET A 733 -5.20 14.04 -53.86
C MET A 733 -5.22 14.02 -55.40
N LYS A 734 -4.11 13.62 -56.00
CA LYS A 734 -3.99 13.43 -57.43
C LYS A 734 -4.83 12.22 -57.84
N GLN A 735 -5.87 12.47 -58.64
CA GLN A 735 -6.68 11.40 -59.20
C GLN A 735 -5.90 10.73 -60.33
N ASN A 736 -5.85 9.39 -60.31
CA ASN A 736 -5.40 8.65 -61.49
C ASN A 736 -6.51 8.77 -62.53
N ILE A 737 -6.31 9.59 -63.56
CA ILE A 737 -7.15 9.59 -64.75
C ILE A 737 -7.03 8.18 -65.34
N LYS A 738 -8.08 7.38 -65.19
CA LYS A 738 -8.22 6.08 -65.88
C LYS A 738 -8.51 6.31 -67.35
#